data_AF-A0A0N0D403-F1
#
_entry.id   AF-A0A0N0D403-F1
#
_cell.length_a   1.000
_cell.length_b   1.000
_cell.length_c   1.000
_cell.angle_alpha   90.00
_cell.angle_beta   90.00
_cell.angle_gamma   90.00
#
_symmetry.space_group_name_H-M   'P 1'
#
loop_
_entity.id
_entity.type
_entity.pdbx_description
1 polymer ?
#
loop_
_entity_poly.entity_id
_entity_poly.type
_entity_poly.pdbx_seq_one_letter_code
_entity_poly.pdbx_strand_id
1 'polypeptide(L)'
;DELDGQALFPQAHGDAWGHYMSGLKGYYDILGHPFFSWETRAELFGMQGVVIDVDYLDEETFASLAAAKAKAGAEIVNLTYRSKYVDDPQGQWQGYEDTDSSRAWGVSTWGRRCFQGAYFDWLTANTILPSDAAALTKTGLNKIDRKTIPDLVEIVASAQAVQQDYDNANTGLNPLGMAPDSVPFDIDPNYVVPGSRNAATHFEQIYDRALKSMDNARAIFDHANETKKSIRELVITTEDFTRMVIEKDREYRNKLIEVFGSPYDGTIGPGKTYPAGYVGPDYYYYMYIDVGEYSSNTVPPPNSTMNAYFSPFGSFGVWDKTRAVKFTGLPTMYKHFFGTDFLQSNYTAIDYKDVLEVTFPRSTEDYGFQAPSDWGFRDSPGSLQIALIELIKAEAELQLALEGYDGLIDKINYTLEIMEARSDLHANELYYIDAAKTKIRTLNTQIGNLRQTAAWMNFGGEIAGDMGDALAEALPTAVGLAIDATSPIRSVIKVVGYTIKKVIAGIALKFDLDANTLELSKDLVAFDQELQLEKENYQYEIKEILKEIEQLVGDEATIRMQVFHEKESMRKVSEQYMSDLAKGLRLLQEREAFNKKVASKAQSERYMDMALRLNLNGSLSKYRNAFDTAARYVYLAAKAYDYETNLSDRDPASAKPLITKIIRQRTLGQFENDQWLVGQEGLGEILTCLRMNYDMLKGQMGFNNPQTETGRFSLRSELFRIKGSDGKTGPQNDQVWQQTLMNNQVADLWAVPEFHKFCRTFAPRSAGPQPGIVIPFGTEIVFGKNFFGWPLSGGDHAYDPTNFATKVRSVGMWFDGYNNGLMAETPRAYLVPTGMDVMLVPNSFLLDTREWMIVDQKIPIPMPVQGSDMTNPEWIPSLDSLDGFMTQIRRYSSFRAFHDMGYFDEANMTFDSRLVGRSVWNSKWVLIIPGGTLHYDPNYGLEMFVQTVKDIKLFFQTYAISGM
;
A
#
# COMPACT_ATOMS: atom_id res chain seq x y z
N ASP A 1 21.39 17.17 -3.99
CA ASP A 1 22.05 16.27 -4.93
C ASP A 1 21.07 15.15 -5.23
N GLU A 2 20.69 14.95 -6.50
CA GLU A 2 19.86 13.80 -6.93
C GLU A 2 20.51 12.45 -6.56
N LEU A 3 21.82 12.48 -6.28
CA LEU A 3 22.63 11.36 -5.80
C LEU A 3 22.25 10.85 -4.39
N ASP A 4 21.75 11.71 -3.49
CA ASP A 4 21.39 11.27 -2.12
C ASP A 4 20.01 10.59 -2.07
N GLY A 5 19.11 10.95 -2.99
CA GLY A 5 17.85 10.21 -3.20
C GLY A 5 18.07 8.79 -3.73
N GLN A 6 19.20 8.56 -4.41
CA GLN A 6 19.61 7.29 -4.99
C GLN A 6 20.19 6.31 -3.94
N ALA A 7 20.71 6.82 -2.83
CA ALA A 7 21.31 6.02 -1.76
C ALA A 7 20.29 5.46 -0.75
N LEU A 8 19.14 6.14 -0.59
CA LEU A 8 18.15 5.82 0.46
C LEU A 8 16.89 5.10 -0.04
N PHE A 9 16.59 5.11 -1.35
CA PHE A 9 15.42 4.44 -1.93
C PHE A 9 15.73 3.73 -3.27
N PRO A 10 16.02 2.41 -3.27
CA PRO A 10 16.39 1.69 -4.49
C PRO A 10 15.15 1.18 -5.27
N GLN A 11 14.14 2.01 -5.51
CA GLN A 11 12.93 1.57 -6.22
C GLN A 11 12.86 1.94 -7.71
N ALA A 12 13.93 2.48 -8.31
CA ALA A 12 13.85 3.01 -9.68
C ALA A 12 14.83 2.44 -10.73
N HIS A 13 15.83 1.61 -10.38
CA HIS A 13 16.73 1.05 -11.40
C HIS A 13 17.25 -0.37 -11.10
N GLY A 14 16.86 -1.34 -11.93
CA GLY A 14 17.85 -2.22 -12.57
C GLY A 14 17.96 -3.68 -12.15
N ASP A 15 17.84 -4.06 -10.88
CA ASP A 15 17.99 -5.47 -10.48
C ASP A 15 17.29 -5.82 -9.15
N ALA A 16 15.97 -6.00 -9.19
CA ALA A 16 15.22 -6.50 -8.02
C ALA A 16 15.76 -7.85 -7.52
N TRP A 17 16.21 -8.72 -8.44
CA TRP A 17 16.75 -10.03 -8.11
C TRP A 17 18.05 -9.92 -7.29
N GLY A 18 18.95 -9.02 -7.67
CA GLY A 18 20.19 -8.69 -6.97
C GLY A 18 19.96 -8.05 -5.61
N HIS A 19 18.91 -7.25 -5.43
CA HIS A 19 18.51 -6.73 -4.12
C HIS A 19 18.05 -7.83 -3.17
N TYR A 20 17.17 -8.73 -3.62
CA TYR A 20 16.76 -9.87 -2.80
C TYR A 20 17.94 -10.82 -2.53
N MET A 21 18.82 -11.03 -3.51
CA MET A 21 20.05 -11.78 -3.33
C MET A 21 20.97 -11.15 -2.27
N SER A 22 21.10 -9.82 -2.26
CA SER A 22 21.88 -9.09 -1.25
C SER A 22 21.25 -9.20 0.14
N GLY A 23 19.91 -9.19 0.24
CA GLY A 23 19.19 -9.43 1.48
C GLY A 23 19.44 -10.83 2.03
N LEU A 24 19.38 -11.86 1.18
CA LEU A 24 19.66 -13.25 1.56
C LEU A 24 21.13 -13.50 1.91
N LYS A 25 22.05 -12.73 1.31
CA LYS A 25 23.50 -12.89 1.55
C LYS A 25 23.85 -12.81 3.03
N GLY A 26 23.27 -11.85 3.76
CA GLY A 26 23.52 -11.71 5.20
C GLY A 26 23.15 -12.98 5.99
N TYR A 27 22.01 -13.59 5.66
CA TYR A 27 21.59 -14.85 6.29
C TYR A 27 22.56 -16.00 5.96
N TYR A 28 22.97 -16.14 4.70
CA TYR A 28 23.93 -17.17 4.31
C TYR A 28 25.32 -16.97 4.92
N ASP A 29 25.81 -15.73 5.01
CA ASP A 29 27.09 -15.40 5.65
C ASP A 29 27.08 -15.79 7.14
N ILE A 30 25.95 -15.55 7.82
CA ILE A 30 25.75 -15.92 9.23
C ILE A 30 25.64 -17.45 9.39
N LEU A 31 24.83 -18.12 8.57
CA LEU A 31 24.68 -19.58 8.59
C LEU A 31 25.99 -20.32 8.28
N GLY A 32 26.87 -19.72 7.48
CA GLY A 32 28.21 -20.24 7.19
C GLY A 32 29.25 -19.97 8.28
N HIS A 33 28.94 -19.19 9.31
CA HIS A 33 29.90 -18.78 10.32
C HIS A 33 30.13 -19.89 11.38
N PRO A 34 31.39 -20.31 11.66
CA PRO A 34 31.68 -21.50 12.47
C PRO A 34 31.26 -21.41 13.95
N PHE A 35 31.01 -20.20 14.44
CA PHE A 35 30.58 -19.93 15.82
C PHE A 35 29.11 -19.53 15.94
N PHE A 36 28.36 -19.59 14.84
CA PHE A 36 26.95 -19.22 14.84
C PHE A 36 26.07 -20.47 14.97
N SER A 37 25.02 -20.36 15.79
CA SER A 37 23.94 -21.34 15.89
C SER A 37 22.63 -20.60 15.68
N TRP A 38 21.76 -21.15 14.83
CA TRP A 38 20.47 -20.54 14.54
C TRP A 38 19.53 -20.73 15.73
N GLU A 39 19.16 -19.63 16.38
CA GLU A 39 18.17 -19.59 17.46
C GLU A 39 16.94 -18.84 16.98
N THR A 40 15.79 -19.52 16.96
CA THR A 40 14.51 -18.97 16.54
C THR A 40 14.06 -17.84 17.47
N ARG A 41 13.61 -16.70 16.93
CA ARG A 41 13.14 -15.54 17.71
C ARG A 41 11.68 -15.21 17.41
N ALA A 42 10.95 -14.84 18.46
CA ALA A 42 9.55 -14.46 18.37
C ALA A 42 9.36 -13.04 17.82
N GLU A 43 8.46 -12.85 16.85
CA GLU A 43 7.92 -11.54 16.52
C GLU A 43 6.76 -11.17 17.47
N LEU A 44 6.79 -9.93 17.95
CA LEU A 44 5.76 -9.35 18.80
C LEU A 44 4.81 -8.50 17.95
N PHE A 45 3.60 -8.99 17.69
CA PHE A 45 2.57 -8.25 16.95
C PHE A 45 1.59 -7.56 17.89
N GLY A 46 1.37 -6.26 17.69
CA GLY A 46 0.43 -5.47 18.48
C GLY A 46 -0.90 -5.25 17.75
N MET A 47 -1.99 -5.87 18.22
CA MET A 47 -3.35 -5.60 17.72
C MET A 47 -4.24 -5.09 18.85
N GLN A 48 -4.84 -3.90 18.69
CA GLN A 48 -5.75 -3.28 19.67
C GLN A 48 -5.20 -3.24 21.11
N GLY A 49 -3.90 -2.97 21.28
CA GLY A 49 -3.26 -2.86 22.60
C GLY A 49 -2.87 -4.20 23.24
N VAL A 50 -3.07 -5.33 22.55
CA VAL A 50 -2.57 -6.64 22.96
C VAL A 50 -1.33 -6.98 22.14
N VAL A 51 -0.20 -7.21 22.82
CA VAL A 51 1.01 -7.78 22.21
C VAL A 51 0.92 -9.29 22.30
N ILE A 52 0.90 -9.93 21.13
CA ILE A 52 0.85 -11.37 20.95
C ILE A 52 2.21 -11.78 20.37
N ASP A 53 2.77 -12.88 20.88
CA ASP A 53 3.90 -13.56 20.23
C ASP A 53 3.31 -14.30 19.03
N VAL A 54 3.55 -13.81 17.82
CA VAL A 54 2.83 -14.28 16.61
C VAL A 54 3.74 -15.10 15.69
N ASP A 55 5.03 -14.74 15.53
CA ASP A 55 5.81 -15.21 14.37
C ASP A 55 7.28 -15.59 14.65
N TYR A 56 7.94 -16.21 13.67
CA TYR A 56 9.39 -16.40 13.56
C TYR A 56 9.98 -15.33 12.61
N LEU A 57 10.32 -14.16 13.16
CA LEU A 57 10.66 -12.95 12.40
C LEU A 57 11.73 -13.19 11.32
N ASP A 58 12.83 -13.86 11.69
CA ASP A 58 14.01 -13.99 10.82
C ASP A 58 13.79 -15.08 9.75
N GLU A 59 13.10 -16.16 10.08
CA GLU A 59 12.80 -17.29 9.20
C GLU A 59 11.73 -16.94 8.15
N GLU A 60 10.67 -16.24 8.55
CA GLU A 60 9.65 -15.75 7.62
C GLU A 60 10.25 -14.69 6.70
N THR A 61 11.07 -13.77 7.23
CA THR A 61 11.78 -12.78 6.42
C THR A 61 12.70 -13.46 5.40
N PHE A 62 13.43 -14.51 5.78
CA PHE A 62 14.23 -15.30 4.84
C PHE A 62 13.36 -15.93 3.75
N ALA A 63 12.27 -16.60 4.13
CA ALA A 63 11.36 -17.25 3.18
C ALA A 63 10.72 -16.26 2.20
N SER A 64 10.30 -15.10 2.70
CA SER A 64 9.71 -14.00 1.91
C SER A 64 10.73 -13.42 0.92
N LEU A 65 11.96 -13.14 1.35
CA LEU A 65 13.03 -12.68 0.46
C LEU A 65 13.38 -13.73 -0.61
N ALA A 66 13.42 -15.01 -0.22
CA ALA A 66 13.66 -16.13 -1.13
C ALA A 66 12.55 -16.27 -2.17
N ALA A 67 11.29 -16.18 -1.77
CA ALA A 67 10.14 -16.20 -2.66
C ALA A 67 10.17 -15.03 -3.65
N ALA A 68 10.44 -13.80 -3.16
CA ALA A 68 10.55 -12.61 -4.00
C ALA A 68 11.70 -12.72 -5.02
N LYS A 69 12.87 -13.26 -4.61
CA LYS A 69 13.99 -13.56 -5.50
C LYS A 69 13.61 -14.61 -6.55
N ALA A 70 12.96 -15.71 -6.16
CA ALA A 70 12.55 -16.77 -7.08
C ALA A 70 11.57 -16.23 -8.14
N LYS A 71 10.58 -15.44 -7.71
CA LYS A 71 9.60 -14.79 -8.58
C LYS A 71 10.24 -13.81 -9.56
N ALA A 72 11.12 -12.94 -9.07
CA ALA A 72 11.88 -12.04 -9.93
C ALA A 72 12.73 -12.82 -10.95
N GLY A 73 13.32 -13.94 -10.53
CA GLY A 73 14.10 -14.83 -11.39
C GLY A 73 13.25 -15.46 -12.50
N ALA A 74 12.05 -15.95 -12.19
CA ALA A 74 11.12 -16.49 -13.16
C ALA A 74 10.75 -15.46 -14.25
N GLU A 75 10.43 -14.22 -13.85
CA GLU A 75 10.15 -13.14 -14.80
C GLU A 75 11.38 -12.77 -15.64
N ILE A 76 12.59 -12.74 -15.05
CA ILE A 76 13.82 -12.47 -15.80
C ILE A 76 14.04 -13.52 -16.90
N VAL A 77 13.85 -14.80 -16.58
CA VAL A 77 13.96 -15.90 -17.57
C VAL A 77 12.94 -15.72 -18.68
N ASN A 78 11.67 -15.49 -18.34
CA ASN A 78 10.59 -15.29 -19.31
C ASN A 78 10.84 -14.08 -20.23
N LEU A 79 11.22 -12.94 -19.65
CA LEU A 79 11.48 -11.69 -20.38
C LEU A 79 12.73 -11.78 -21.26
N THR A 80 13.77 -12.48 -20.79
CA THR A 80 14.95 -12.78 -21.60
C THR A 80 14.57 -13.67 -22.77
N TYR A 81 13.76 -14.70 -22.51
CA TYR A 81 13.30 -15.60 -23.55
C TYR A 81 12.49 -14.86 -24.62
N ARG A 82 11.51 -14.05 -24.23
CA ARG A 82 10.74 -13.18 -25.13
C ARG A 82 11.61 -12.26 -25.96
N SER A 83 12.56 -11.57 -25.32
CA SER A 83 13.47 -10.63 -25.99
C SER A 83 14.30 -11.28 -27.09
N LYS A 84 14.77 -12.52 -26.84
CA LYS A 84 15.62 -13.27 -27.77
C LYS A 84 14.85 -14.11 -28.78
N TYR A 85 13.57 -14.38 -28.56
CA TYR A 85 12.76 -15.22 -29.45
C TYR A 85 12.74 -14.71 -30.89
N VAL A 86 12.80 -15.65 -31.84
CA VAL A 86 12.61 -15.47 -33.27
C VAL A 86 11.76 -16.65 -33.76
N ASP A 87 10.82 -16.41 -34.66
CA ASP A 87 9.94 -17.49 -35.15
C ASP A 87 10.65 -18.47 -36.10
N ASP A 88 11.75 -18.06 -36.73
CA ASP A 88 12.57 -18.92 -37.59
C ASP A 88 13.26 -20.03 -36.76
N PRO A 89 12.93 -21.32 -37.00
CA PRO A 89 13.54 -22.44 -36.27
C PRO A 89 15.08 -22.46 -36.33
N GLN A 90 15.68 -21.99 -37.43
CA GLN A 90 17.14 -21.95 -37.58
C GLN A 90 17.80 -20.83 -36.76
N GLY A 91 17.03 -19.82 -36.34
CA GLY A 91 17.50 -18.68 -35.56
C GLY A 91 17.14 -18.75 -34.06
N GLN A 92 16.28 -19.67 -33.64
CA GLN A 92 15.73 -19.73 -32.28
C GLN A 92 16.78 -19.80 -31.17
N TRP A 93 17.90 -20.50 -31.39
CA TRP A 93 18.96 -20.69 -30.38
C TRP A 93 19.83 -19.44 -30.13
N GLN A 94 19.72 -18.40 -30.97
CA GLN A 94 20.57 -17.22 -30.88
C GLN A 94 20.22 -16.37 -29.66
N GLY A 95 21.14 -16.30 -28.70
CA GLY A 95 20.96 -15.56 -27.44
C GLY A 95 20.40 -16.39 -26.28
N TYR A 96 20.19 -17.70 -26.47
CA TYR A 96 19.88 -18.62 -25.35
C TYR A 96 21.11 -18.84 -24.48
N GLU A 97 22.28 -18.86 -25.09
CA GLU A 97 23.56 -18.68 -24.41
C GLU A 97 24.06 -17.26 -24.62
N ASP A 98 24.72 -16.71 -23.60
CA ASP A 98 25.37 -15.42 -23.71
C ASP A 98 26.68 -15.56 -24.48
N THR A 99 26.96 -14.62 -25.38
CA THR A 99 28.26 -14.55 -26.06
C THR A 99 29.39 -14.23 -25.09
N ASP A 100 29.08 -13.58 -23.96
CA ASP A 100 30.00 -13.36 -22.86
C ASP A 100 29.75 -14.39 -21.74
N SER A 101 30.66 -15.35 -21.63
CA SER A 101 30.60 -16.41 -20.62
C SER A 101 30.81 -15.92 -19.19
N SER A 102 31.41 -14.75 -18.99
CA SER A 102 31.61 -14.15 -17.67
C SER A 102 30.35 -13.45 -17.15
N ARG A 103 29.53 -12.92 -18.06
CA ARG A 103 28.25 -12.27 -17.75
C ARG A 103 27.12 -13.29 -17.62
N ALA A 104 26.99 -14.16 -18.62
CA ALA A 104 26.04 -15.28 -18.64
C ALA A 104 24.56 -14.83 -18.41
N TRP A 105 24.05 -13.94 -19.26
CA TRP A 105 22.67 -13.44 -19.29
C TRP A 105 21.80 -14.09 -20.38
N GLY A 106 22.19 -15.27 -20.88
CA GLY A 106 21.37 -16.05 -21.80
C GLY A 106 20.17 -16.69 -21.09
N VAL A 107 19.17 -17.11 -21.86
CA VAL A 107 17.98 -17.84 -21.34
C VAL A 107 18.41 -19.07 -20.54
N SER A 108 19.34 -19.87 -21.06
CA SER A 108 19.81 -21.10 -20.40
C SER A 108 20.57 -20.80 -19.10
N THR A 109 21.28 -19.68 -19.07
CA THR A 109 22.16 -19.30 -17.96
C THR A 109 21.38 -18.64 -16.83
N TRP A 110 20.42 -17.76 -17.15
CA TRP A 110 19.42 -17.30 -16.19
C TRP A 110 18.57 -18.45 -15.67
N GLY A 111 18.11 -19.36 -16.54
CA GLY A 111 17.35 -20.54 -16.13
C GLY A 111 18.08 -21.37 -15.08
N ARG A 112 19.36 -21.67 -15.31
CA ARG A 112 20.21 -22.38 -14.33
C ARG A 112 20.38 -21.60 -13.02
N ARG A 113 20.71 -20.30 -13.08
CA ARG A 113 20.94 -19.46 -11.89
C ARG A 113 19.68 -19.35 -11.03
N CYS A 114 18.54 -19.05 -11.66
CA CYS A 114 17.28 -18.86 -10.96
C CYS A 114 16.76 -20.18 -10.38
N PHE A 115 16.84 -21.29 -11.12
CA PHE A 115 16.41 -22.59 -10.63
C PHE A 115 17.28 -23.09 -9.48
N GLN A 116 18.62 -23.03 -9.61
CA GLN A 116 19.54 -23.43 -8.54
C GLN A 116 19.38 -22.54 -7.31
N GLY A 117 19.25 -21.22 -7.50
CA GLY A 117 18.98 -20.27 -6.43
C GLY A 117 17.71 -20.63 -5.67
N ALA A 118 16.59 -20.81 -6.37
CA ALA A 118 15.32 -21.20 -5.77
C ALA A 118 15.41 -22.54 -5.03
N TYR A 119 16.12 -23.53 -5.58
CA TYR A 119 16.33 -24.82 -4.93
C TYR A 119 17.12 -24.70 -3.61
N PHE A 120 18.23 -23.95 -3.61
CA PHE A 120 19.03 -23.73 -2.41
C PHE A 120 18.30 -22.91 -1.36
N ASP A 121 17.58 -21.86 -1.79
CA ASP A 121 16.79 -21.02 -0.91
C ASP A 121 15.64 -21.84 -0.28
N TRP A 122 14.94 -22.66 -1.07
CA TRP A 122 13.92 -23.57 -0.57
C TRP A 122 14.47 -24.58 0.43
N LEU A 123 15.62 -25.20 0.14
CA LEU A 123 16.28 -26.14 1.04
C LEU A 123 16.63 -25.46 2.38
N THR A 124 17.23 -24.27 2.30
CA THR A 124 17.66 -23.50 3.47
C THR A 124 16.46 -23.07 4.32
N ALA A 125 15.42 -22.51 3.70
CA ALA A 125 14.19 -22.14 4.38
C ALA A 125 13.55 -23.35 5.08
N ASN A 126 13.48 -24.50 4.40
CA ASN A 126 13.04 -25.74 5.03
C ASN A 126 13.94 -26.10 6.21
N THR A 127 15.26 -26.00 6.13
CA THR A 127 16.13 -26.39 7.25
C THR A 127 16.00 -25.51 8.49
N ILE A 128 15.84 -24.19 8.33
CA ILE A 128 15.71 -23.27 9.47
C ILE A 128 14.30 -23.29 10.08
N LEU A 129 13.28 -23.69 9.31
CA LEU A 129 11.91 -23.81 9.80
C LEU A 129 11.67 -25.17 10.50
N PRO A 130 10.97 -25.18 11.65
CA PRO A 130 10.60 -26.40 12.35
C PRO A 130 9.58 -27.25 11.57
N SER A 131 9.63 -28.58 11.71
CA SER A 131 8.83 -29.53 10.93
C SER A 131 7.41 -29.77 11.45
N ASP A 132 7.10 -29.43 12.71
CA ASP A 132 5.78 -29.62 13.33
C ASP A 132 5.52 -28.59 14.44
N ALA A 133 4.39 -27.88 14.36
CA ALA A 133 3.94 -26.92 15.37
C ALA A 133 3.71 -27.56 16.76
N ALA A 134 3.42 -28.86 16.85
CA ALA A 134 3.20 -29.55 18.13
C ALA A 134 4.47 -29.65 19.01
N ALA A 135 5.66 -29.59 18.40
CA ALA A 135 6.93 -29.53 19.14
C ALA A 135 7.19 -28.15 19.77
N LEU A 136 6.56 -27.09 19.23
CA LEU A 136 6.77 -25.68 19.57
C LEU A 136 5.90 -25.21 20.76
N THR A 137 4.85 -25.94 21.10
CA THR A 137 4.03 -25.69 22.30
C THR A 137 4.79 -25.77 23.64
N LYS A 138 6.04 -26.27 23.64
CA LYS A 138 6.92 -26.28 24.83
C LYS A 138 7.69 -24.98 25.07
N THR A 139 7.71 -24.04 24.11
CA THR A 139 8.47 -22.78 24.20
C THR A 139 7.60 -21.52 24.27
N GLY A 140 6.27 -21.65 24.28
CA GLY A 140 5.34 -20.51 24.37
C GLY A 140 5.06 -19.80 23.04
N LEU A 141 5.62 -20.29 21.93
CA LEU A 141 5.46 -19.73 20.58
C LEU A 141 4.36 -20.48 19.82
N ASN A 142 3.37 -19.74 19.30
CA ASN A 142 2.28 -20.34 18.54
C ASN A 142 2.56 -20.32 17.02
N LYS A 143 2.58 -21.53 16.43
CA LYS A 143 2.02 -21.87 15.10
C LYS A 143 2.67 -21.33 13.83
N ILE A 144 3.98 -21.51 13.64
CA ILE A 144 4.53 -21.55 12.28
C ILE A 144 5.37 -22.80 12.07
N ASP A 145 4.99 -23.57 11.05
CA ASP A 145 5.71 -24.74 10.58
C ASP A 145 5.85 -24.66 9.05
N ARG A 146 6.65 -25.55 8.46
CA ARG A 146 6.88 -25.62 7.01
C ARG A 146 5.60 -25.78 6.18
N LYS A 147 4.47 -26.17 6.78
CA LYS A 147 3.19 -26.38 6.10
C LYS A 147 2.33 -25.12 6.08
N THR A 148 2.60 -24.14 6.93
CA THR A 148 1.78 -22.92 7.05
C THR A 148 2.34 -21.73 6.28
N ILE A 149 3.60 -21.75 5.85
CA ILE A 149 4.25 -20.63 5.14
C ILE A 149 3.95 -20.70 3.63
N PRO A 150 3.18 -19.74 3.07
CA PRO A 150 2.87 -19.70 1.64
C PRO A 150 4.09 -19.44 0.76
N ASP A 151 5.09 -18.70 1.27
CA ASP A 151 6.30 -18.33 0.53
C ASP A 151 7.12 -19.55 0.09
N LEU A 152 7.10 -20.65 0.86
CA LEU A 152 7.75 -21.90 0.45
C LEU A 152 7.10 -22.49 -0.80
N VAL A 153 5.77 -22.35 -0.93
CA VAL A 153 5.03 -22.80 -2.12
C VAL A 153 5.35 -21.88 -3.31
N GLU A 154 5.46 -20.57 -3.08
CA GLU A 154 5.82 -19.60 -4.12
C GLU A 154 7.23 -19.85 -4.70
N ILE A 155 8.21 -20.24 -3.87
CA ILE A 155 9.55 -20.62 -4.35
C ILE A 155 9.45 -21.83 -5.29
N VAL A 156 8.68 -22.86 -4.91
CA VAL A 156 8.48 -24.07 -5.73
C VAL A 156 7.75 -23.74 -7.02
N ALA A 157 6.68 -22.96 -6.96
CA ALA A 157 5.91 -22.54 -8.13
C ALA A 157 6.78 -21.73 -9.12
N SER A 158 7.60 -20.81 -8.60
CA SER A 158 8.55 -20.04 -9.40
C SER A 158 9.62 -20.92 -10.05
N ALA A 159 10.15 -21.92 -9.34
CA ALA A 159 11.11 -22.87 -9.89
C ALA A 159 10.48 -23.74 -10.99
N GLN A 160 9.24 -24.18 -10.83
CA GLN A 160 8.49 -24.90 -11.86
C GLN A 160 8.24 -24.03 -13.09
N ALA A 161 7.93 -22.74 -12.92
CA ALA A 161 7.80 -21.80 -14.03
C ALA A 161 9.10 -21.64 -14.82
N VAL A 162 10.25 -21.50 -14.13
CA VAL A 162 11.58 -21.46 -14.77
C VAL A 162 11.86 -22.74 -15.55
N GLN A 163 11.55 -23.91 -14.97
CA GLN A 163 11.73 -25.20 -15.64
C GLN A 163 10.84 -25.31 -16.89
N GLN A 164 9.57 -24.88 -16.80
CA GLN A 164 8.65 -24.88 -17.93
C GLN A 164 9.13 -23.98 -19.06
N ASP A 165 9.62 -22.76 -18.77
CA ASP A 165 10.17 -21.86 -19.78
C ASP A 165 11.42 -22.45 -20.46
N TYR A 166 12.26 -23.13 -19.70
CA TYR A 166 13.42 -23.85 -20.23
C TYR A 166 13.00 -25.02 -21.14
N ASP A 167 12.01 -25.81 -20.73
CA ASP A 167 11.49 -26.93 -21.52
C ASP A 167 10.75 -26.45 -22.78
N ASN A 168 10.00 -25.35 -22.69
CA ASN A 168 9.38 -24.71 -23.85
C ASN A 168 10.44 -24.31 -24.89
N ALA A 169 11.51 -23.65 -24.44
CA ALA A 169 12.62 -23.27 -25.31
C ALA A 169 13.31 -24.49 -25.97
N ASN A 170 13.48 -25.59 -25.23
CA ASN A 170 14.07 -26.83 -25.77
C ASN A 170 13.16 -27.59 -26.74
N THR A 171 11.84 -27.50 -26.54
CA THR A 171 10.84 -28.16 -27.39
C THR A 171 10.40 -27.31 -28.58
N GLY A 172 10.93 -26.09 -28.71
CA GLY A 172 10.60 -25.16 -29.78
C GLY A 172 9.23 -24.49 -29.63
N LEU A 173 8.58 -24.59 -28.47
CA LEU A 173 7.37 -23.83 -28.15
C LEU A 173 7.75 -22.37 -27.91
N ASN A 174 6.90 -21.43 -28.29
CA ASN A 174 7.20 -20.01 -28.07
C ASN A 174 7.06 -19.62 -26.57
N PRO A 175 7.55 -18.43 -26.16
CA PRO A 175 7.45 -17.94 -24.78
C PRO A 175 6.02 -17.75 -24.23
N LEU A 176 5.00 -17.83 -25.09
CA LEU A 176 3.60 -17.83 -24.69
C LEU A 176 3.06 -19.25 -24.46
N GLY A 177 3.87 -20.29 -24.67
CA GLY A 177 3.47 -21.70 -24.56
C GLY A 177 2.70 -22.22 -25.78
N MET A 178 2.77 -21.54 -26.92
CA MET A 178 2.10 -21.94 -28.16
C MET A 178 3.10 -22.62 -29.10
N ALA A 179 2.64 -23.61 -29.85
CA ALA A 179 3.43 -24.22 -30.91
C ALA A 179 3.59 -23.22 -32.08
N PRO A 180 4.76 -23.08 -32.70
CA PRO A 180 4.92 -22.26 -33.91
C PRO A 180 3.96 -22.65 -35.04
N ASP A 181 3.54 -23.91 -35.05
CA ASP A 181 2.62 -24.52 -36.02
C ASP A 181 1.12 -24.42 -35.60
N SER A 182 0.80 -23.65 -34.57
CA SER A 182 -0.59 -23.43 -34.17
C SER A 182 -1.28 -22.48 -35.15
N VAL A 183 -2.30 -22.99 -35.85
CA VAL A 183 -3.22 -22.17 -36.65
C VAL A 183 -4.64 -22.53 -36.20
N PRO A 184 -5.44 -21.54 -35.76
CA PRO A 184 -6.74 -21.85 -35.17
C PRO A 184 -7.83 -22.06 -36.23
N PHE A 185 -8.58 -23.17 -36.23
CA PHE A 185 -9.69 -23.39 -37.18
C PHE A 185 -11.08 -23.43 -36.53
N ASP A 186 -11.20 -22.87 -35.33
CA ASP A 186 -12.49 -22.72 -34.64
C ASP A 186 -13.32 -21.56 -35.20
N ILE A 187 -13.57 -21.56 -36.51
CA ILE A 187 -14.34 -20.54 -37.23
C ILE A 187 -15.77 -21.00 -37.50
N ASP A 188 -16.69 -20.04 -37.64
CA ASP A 188 -18.07 -20.30 -38.04
C ASP A 188 -18.14 -20.40 -39.57
N PRO A 189 -18.51 -21.57 -40.12
CA PRO A 189 -18.61 -21.77 -41.56
C PRO A 189 -19.70 -20.91 -42.22
N ASN A 190 -20.69 -20.41 -41.46
CA ASN A 190 -21.76 -19.56 -41.99
C ASN A 190 -21.26 -18.16 -42.39
N TYR A 191 -20.18 -17.68 -41.78
CA TYR A 191 -19.57 -16.40 -42.13
C TYR A 191 -18.61 -16.50 -43.32
N VAL A 192 -18.13 -17.69 -43.65
CA VAL A 192 -17.25 -17.92 -44.82
C VAL A 192 -18.05 -18.03 -46.13
N VAL A 193 -19.38 -17.90 -46.07
CA VAL A 193 -20.26 -18.00 -47.24
C VAL A 193 -20.20 -16.73 -48.09
N PRO A 194 -19.84 -16.84 -49.39
CA PRO A 194 -19.81 -15.68 -50.29
C PRO A 194 -21.19 -15.02 -50.40
N GLY A 195 -21.24 -13.69 -50.28
CA GLY A 195 -22.48 -12.92 -50.38
C GLY A 195 -23.37 -12.88 -49.13
N SER A 196 -22.96 -13.49 -48.01
CA SER A 196 -23.63 -13.30 -46.71
C SER A 196 -23.50 -11.85 -46.23
N ARG A 197 -24.57 -11.30 -45.61
CA ARG A 197 -24.55 -9.92 -45.08
C ARG A 197 -23.48 -9.70 -44.00
N ASN A 198 -23.10 -10.76 -43.29
CA ASN A 198 -22.10 -10.76 -42.23
C ASN A 198 -20.89 -11.63 -42.62
N ALA A 199 -20.53 -11.67 -43.90
CA ALA A 199 -19.40 -12.47 -44.36
C ALA A 199 -18.09 -12.02 -43.68
N ALA A 200 -17.41 -12.97 -43.04
CA ALA A 200 -16.15 -12.76 -42.36
C ALA A 200 -15.19 -13.90 -42.68
N THR A 201 -13.98 -13.54 -43.06
CA THR A 201 -12.92 -14.49 -43.43
C THR A 201 -12.33 -15.17 -42.20
N HIS A 202 -11.39 -16.09 -42.41
CA HIS A 202 -10.75 -16.80 -41.30
C HIS A 202 -10.02 -15.82 -40.37
N PHE A 203 -9.19 -14.93 -40.93
CA PHE A 203 -8.49 -13.91 -40.16
C PHE A 203 -9.45 -13.00 -39.38
N GLU A 204 -10.50 -12.47 -40.03
CA GLU A 204 -11.43 -11.52 -39.42
C GLU A 204 -12.12 -12.10 -38.17
N GLN A 205 -12.53 -13.37 -38.23
CA GLN A 205 -13.17 -14.03 -37.09
C GLN A 205 -12.23 -14.22 -35.89
N ILE A 206 -10.94 -14.46 -36.13
CA ILE A 206 -9.94 -14.60 -35.06
C ILE A 206 -9.49 -13.24 -34.54
N TYR A 207 -9.37 -12.25 -35.44
CA TYR A 207 -9.08 -10.86 -35.13
C TYR A 207 -10.09 -10.28 -34.12
N ASP A 208 -11.39 -10.50 -34.33
CA ASP A 208 -12.43 -10.04 -33.42
C ASP A 208 -12.32 -10.66 -32.01
N ARG A 209 -11.84 -11.90 -31.90
CA ARG A 209 -11.57 -12.55 -30.60
C ARG A 209 -10.34 -11.92 -29.93
N ALA A 210 -9.31 -11.58 -30.71
CA ALA A 210 -8.14 -10.89 -30.21
C ALA A 210 -8.48 -9.50 -29.66
N LEU A 211 -9.35 -8.73 -30.35
CA LEU A 211 -9.83 -7.45 -29.84
C LEU A 211 -10.54 -7.58 -28.49
N LYS A 212 -11.45 -8.55 -28.34
CA LYS A 212 -12.13 -8.80 -27.06
C LYS A 212 -11.16 -9.13 -25.93
N SER A 213 -10.12 -9.92 -26.20
CA SER A 213 -9.10 -10.21 -25.20
C SER A 213 -8.24 -8.98 -24.87
N MET A 214 -7.97 -8.11 -25.84
CA MET A 214 -7.27 -6.84 -25.63
C MET A 214 -8.10 -5.88 -24.76
N ASP A 215 -9.42 -5.81 -24.98
CA ASP A 215 -10.33 -4.98 -24.17
C ASP A 215 -10.37 -5.43 -22.71
N ASN A 216 -10.41 -6.74 -22.46
CA ASN A 216 -10.32 -7.30 -21.10
C ASN A 216 -8.99 -6.91 -20.42
N ALA A 217 -7.86 -7.03 -21.13
CA ALA A 217 -6.56 -6.64 -20.59
C ALA A 217 -6.47 -5.13 -20.32
N ARG A 218 -7.06 -4.30 -21.19
CA ARG A 218 -7.14 -2.85 -21.02
C ARG A 218 -7.97 -2.48 -19.79
N ALA A 219 -9.14 -3.09 -19.59
CA ALA A 219 -9.96 -2.82 -18.41
C ALA A 219 -9.18 -3.07 -17.10
N ILE A 220 -8.43 -4.18 -17.02
CA ILE A 220 -7.59 -4.52 -15.85
C ILE A 220 -6.43 -3.52 -15.70
N PHE A 221 -5.82 -3.10 -16.81
CA PHE A 221 -4.78 -2.08 -16.81
C PHE A 221 -5.29 -0.73 -16.27
N ASP A 222 -6.48 -0.30 -16.71
CA ASP A 222 -7.10 0.96 -16.31
C ASP A 222 -7.36 0.97 -14.79
N HIS A 223 -7.89 -0.12 -14.22
CA HIS A 223 -8.06 -0.27 -12.77
C HIS A 223 -6.73 -0.25 -11.99
N ALA A 224 -5.69 -0.90 -12.50
CA ALA A 224 -4.36 -0.84 -11.88
C ALA A 224 -3.83 0.62 -11.88
N ASN A 225 -4.07 1.38 -12.94
CA ASN A 225 -3.70 2.79 -13.02
C ASN A 225 -4.54 3.67 -12.08
N GLU A 226 -5.82 3.39 -11.91
CA GLU A 226 -6.67 4.06 -10.92
C GLU A 226 -6.12 3.85 -9.50
N THR A 227 -5.78 2.60 -9.14
CA THR A 227 -5.16 2.30 -7.84
C THR A 227 -3.84 3.05 -7.66
N LYS A 228 -3.00 3.11 -8.70
CA LYS A 228 -1.76 3.88 -8.69
C LYS A 228 -1.99 5.38 -8.53
N LYS A 229 -3.07 5.92 -9.12
CA LYS A 229 -3.49 7.32 -8.95
C LYS A 229 -3.92 7.56 -7.50
N SER A 230 -4.69 6.67 -6.88
CA SER A 230 -5.06 6.76 -5.47
C SER A 230 -3.86 6.74 -4.53
N ILE A 231 -2.82 5.95 -4.82
CA ILE A 231 -1.55 6.00 -4.05
C ILE A 231 -0.91 7.39 -4.16
N ARG A 232 -0.85 7.97 -5.37
CA ARG A 232 -0.30 9.32 -5.55
C ARG A 232 -1.12 10.37 -4.80
N GLU A 233 -2.44 10.29 -4.85
CA GLU A 233 -3.34 11.19 -4.10
C GLU A 233 -3.12 11.06 -2.59
N LEU A 234 -2.94 9.83 -2.08
CA LEU A 234 -2.63 9.60 -0.67
C LEU A 234 -1.26 10.17 -0.28
N VAL A 235 -0.23 9.99 -1.11
CA VAL A 235 1.12 10.54 -0.87
C VAL A 235 1.06 12.08 -0.82
N ILE A 236 0.40 12.72 -1.79
CA ILE A 236 0.19 14.17 -1.80
C ILE A 236 -0.53 14.62 -0.53
N THR A 237 -1.60 13.90 -0.13
CA THR A 237 -2.36 14.21 1.09
C THR A 237 -1.49 14.08 2.35
N THR A 238 -0.61 13.09 2.40
CA THR A 238 0.29 12.84 3.55
C THR A 238 1.36 13.93 3.66
N GLU A 239 1.90 14.40 2.52
CA GLU A 239 2.86 15.51 2.48
C GLU A 239 2.22 16.82 2.98
N ASP A 240 1.01 17.13 2.50
CA ASP A 240 0.28 18.32 2.93
C ASP A 240 -0.13 18.23 4.41
N PHE A 241 -0.56 17.06 4.87
CA PHE A 241 -0.82 16.80 6.29
C PHE A 241 0.43 17.03 7.14
N THR A 242 1.59 16.52 6.73
CA THR A 242 2.87 16.71 7.43
C THR A 242 3.23 18.19 7.56
N ARG A 243 3.04 18.97 6.49
CA ARG A 243 3.29 20.42 6.49
C ARG A 243 2.38 21.16 7.47
N MET A 244 1.07 20.87 7.44
CA MET A 244 0.10 21.45 8.38
C MET A 244 0.43 21.09 9.83
N VAL A 245 0.90 19.86 10.09
CA VAL A 245 1.32 19.42 11.42
C VAL A 245 2.51 20.23 11.92
N ILE A 246 3.54 20.41 11.09
CA ILE A 246 4.72 21.20 11.46
C ILE A 246 4.35 22.66 11.72
N GLU A 247 3.50 23.26 10.89
CA GLU A 247 3.02 24.64 11.08
C GLU A 247 2.23 24.78 12.39
N LYS A 248 1.30 23.86 12.65
CA LYS A 248 0.48 23.89 13.87
C LYS A 248 1.31 23.65 15.13
N ASP A 249 2.28 22.76 15.09
CA ASP A 249 3.16 22.50 16.22
C ASP A 249 4.12 23.67 16.49
N ARG A 250 4.60 24.37 15.46
CA ARG A 250 5.31 25.65 15.60
C ARG A 250 4.44 26.75 16.22
N GLU A 251 3.17 26.83 15.83
CA GLU A 251 2.21 27.77 16.44
C GLU A 251 2.05 27.49 17.94
N TYR A 252 1.90 26.22 18.33
CA TYR A 252 1.86 25.84 19.75
C TYR A 252 3.14 26.21 20.49
N ARG A 253 4.31 25.92 19.91
CA ARG A 253 5.61 26.31 20.48
C ARG A 253 5.68 27.83 20.71
N ASN A 254 5.33 28.63 19.71
CA ASN A 254 5.39 30.10 19.82
C ASN A 254 4.42 30.62 20.90
N LYS A 255 3.19 30.10 20.97
CA LYS A 255 2.24 30.46 22.04
C LYS A 255 2.71 30.04 23.43
N LEU A 256 3.44 28.93 23.52
CA LEU A 256 4.05 28.51 24.79
C LEU A 256 5.21 29.43 25.17
N ILE A 257 6.00 29.92 24.21
CA ILE A 257 7.05 30.92 24.46
C ILE A 257 6.44 32.24 24.95
N GLU A 258 5.31 32.68 24.38
CA GLU A 258 4.60 33.88 24.86
C GLU A 258 4.21 33.79 26.35
N VAL A 259 3.92 32.58 26.85
CA VAL A 259 3.49 32.36 28.25
C VAL A 259 4.69 32.08 29.17
N PHE A 260 5.54 31.11 28.80
CA PHE A 260 6.64 30.62 29.63
C PHE A 260 7.97 31.36 29.41
N GLY A 261 8.11 32.13 28.34
CA GLY A 261 9.36 32.75 27.92
C GLY A 261 10.32 31.77 27.25
N SER A 262 11.43 32.28 26.72
CA SER A 262 12.57 31.47 26.28
C SER A 262 13.45 31.11 27.48
N PRO A 263 14.17 29.97 27.46
CA PRO A 263 15.19 29.68 28.47
C PRO A 263 16.27 30.76 28.51
N TYR A 264 17.03 30.77 29.61
CA TYR A 264 18.26 31.55 29.74
C TYR A 264 19.37 30.99 28.87
N ASP A 265 20.13 31.87 28.20
CA ASP A 265 21.25 31.47 27.34
C ASP A 265 22.27 30.57 28.06
N GLY A 266 22.61 30.88 29.31
CA GLY A 266 23.55 30.10 30.12
C GLY A 266 23.05 28.71 30.55
N THR A 267 21.77 28.41 30.28
CA THR A 267 21.12 27.11 30.57
C THR A 267 21.02 26.19 29.34
N ILE A 268 21.49 26.64 28.17
CA ILE A 268 21.49 25.89 26.91
C ILE A 268 22.92 25.42 26.58
N GLY A 269 23.12 24.12 26.34
CA GLY A 269 24.41 23.56 25.90
C GLY A 269 24.73 22.16 26.44
N PRO A 270 25.88 21.58 26.06
CA PRO A 270 26.30 20.26 26.52
C PRO A 270 26.40 20.20 28.06
N GLY A 271 25.70 19.24 28.68
CA GLY A 271 25.69 19.07 30.14
C GLY A 271 24.85 20.10 30.91
N LYS A 272 24.06 20.93 30.21
CA LYS A 272 23.08 21.86 30.79
C LYS A 272 21.67 21.27 30.67
N THR A 273 20.70 21.91 31.32
CA THR A 273 19.29 21.47 31.35
C THR A 273 18.67 21.45 29.96
N TYR A 274 18.95 22.47 29.14
CA TYR A 274 18.54 22.50 27.75
C TYR A 274 19.70 22.08 26.84
N PRO A 275 19.49 21.10 25.94
CA PRO A 275 20.52 20.68 24.97
C PRO A 275 20.87 21.78 23.95
N ALA A 276 22.05 21.67 23.35
CA ALA A 276 22.47 22.60 22.29
C ALA A 276 21.48 22.60 21.10
N GLY A 277 21.14 23.79 20.61
CA GLY A 277 20.19 23.97 19.48
C GLY A 277 18.72 24.05 19.88
N TYR A 278 18.40 24.09 21.17
CA TYR A 278 17.05 24.30 21.69
C TYR A 278 16.55 25.73 21.46
N VAL A 279 15.33 25.87 20.95
CA VAL A 279 14.63 27.13 20.63
C VAL A 279 13.16 27.12 21.09
N GLY A 280 12.81 26.18 21.96
CA GLY A 280 11.46 26.06 22.53
C GLY A 280 11.23 26.97 23.75
N PRO A 281 10.05 26.89 24.36
CA PRO A 281 9.73 27.61 25.61
C PRO A 281 10.52 27.07 26.82
N ASP A 282 10.59 27.86 27.88
CA ASP A 282 11.18 27.43 29.15
C ASP A 282 10.22 26.58 29.98
N TYR A 283 10.32 25.25 29.87
CA TYR A 283 9.48 24.33 30.66
C TYR A 283 9.89 24.23 32.13
N TYR A 284 11.15 24.53 32.47
CA TYR A 284 11.74 24.17 33.76
C TYR A 284 12.15 25.35 34.62
N TYR A 285 12.66 26.44 34.03
CA TYR A 285 13.18 27.60 34.76
C TYR A 285 12.29 28.83 34.66
N TYR A 286 11.07 28.76 34.10
CA TYR A 286 10.22 29.92 33.88
C TYR A 286 9.86 30.70 35.16
N MET A 287 10.01 30.10 36.34
CA MET A 287 9.78 30.76 37.63
C MET A 287 10.91 31.70 38.07
N TYR A 288 12.03 31.73 37.34
CA TYR A 288 13.13 32.66 37.61
C TYR A 288 12.95 33.98 36.85
N ILE A 289 13.25 35.09 37.54
CA ILE A 289 13.16 36.45 37.03
C ILE A 289 14.51 37.18 37.08
N ASP A 290 14.66 38.18 36.21
CA ASP A 290 15.84 39.01 36.09
C ASP A 290 15.67 40.25 36.97
N VAL A 291 16.43 40.34 38.07
CA VAL A 291 16.32 41.48 38.99
C VAL A 291 17.42 42.49 38.65
N GLY A 292 17.03 43.53 37.90
CA GLY A 292 17.95 44.58 37.43
C GLY A 292 18.09 45.81 38.34
N GLU A 293 17.19 46.04 39.31
CA GLU A 293 17.08 47.35 39.99
C GLU A 293 17.04 47.35 41.53
N TYR A 294 17.17 46.21 42.22
CA TYR A 294 17.17 46.18 43.69
C TYR A 294 18.46 45.58 44.25
N SER A 295 19.12 46.35 45.14
CA SER A 295 20.50 46.15 45.60
C SER A 295 20.74 44.82 46.34
N SER A 296 22.01 44.45 46.50
CA SER A 296 22.52 43.28 47.23
C SER A 296 22.03 43.08 48.68
N ASN A 297 21.20 43.99 49.19
CA ASN A 297 20.63 43.95 50.54
C ASN A 297 19.16 43.49 50.57
N THR A 298 18.47 43.33 49.43
CA THR A 298 17.07 42.86 49.41
C THR A 298 16.88 41.46 48.81
N VAL A 299 17.86 40.92 48.08
CA VAL A 299 17.85 39.51 47.62
C VAL A 299 19.29 38.97 47.62
N PRO A 300 19.68 38.08 48.56
CA PRO A 300 21.01 37.49 48.56
C PRO A 300 21.19 36.47 47.43
N PRO A 301 22.40 36.32 46.86
CA PRO A 301 22.68 35.35 45.81
C PRO A 301 22.40 33.91 46.26
N PRO A 302 22.08 32.99 45.33
CA PRO A 302 21.83 31.59 45.66
C PRO A 302 23.00 30.96 46.43
N ASN A 303 22.71 30.28 47.54
CA ASN A 303 23.74 29.54 48.30
C ASN A 303 23.32 28.11 48.66
N SER A 304 22.14 27.67 48.21
CA SER A 304 21.66 26.29 48.31
C SER A 304 21.04 25.86 46.98
N THR A 305 20.95 24.56 46.73
CA THR A 305 20.34 23.99 45.52
C THR A 305 19.33 22.91 45.89
N MET A 306 18.30 22.76 45.06
CA MET A 306 17.34 21.67 45.10
C MET A 306 17.36 20.94 43.77
N ASN A 307 17.37 19.60 43.78
CA ASN A 307 17.26 18.82 42.56
C ASN A 307 15.82 18.31 42.42
N ALA A 308 15.24 18.49 41.23
CA ALA A 308 13.97 17.88 40.85
C ALA A 308 14.17 16.92 39.69
N TYR A 309 13.34 15.88 39.64
CA TYR A 309 13.47 14.76 38.72
C TYR A 309 12.24 14.69 37.83
N PHE A 310 12.43 14.88 36.52
CA PHE A 310 11.36 14.93 35.53
C PHE A 310 11.35 13.67 34.67
N SER A 311 10.17 13.08 34.48
CA SER A 311 9.98 11.99 33.52
C SER A 311 9.90 12.52 32.08
N PRO A 312 10.13 11.66 31.08
CA PRO A 312 9.87 11.94 29.69
C PRO A 312 8.44 12.40 29.45
N PHE A 313 8.23 13.37 28.55
CA PHE A 313 6.93 13.76 28.01
C PHE A 313 6.21 12.60 27.28
N GLY A 314 6.92 11.50 26.97
CA GLY A 314 6.40 10.34 26.24
C GLY A 314 6.37 9.00 27.00
N SER A 315 6.48 8.97 28.33
CA SER A 315 6.45 7.69 29.07
C SER A 315 5.01 7.17 29.23
N PHE A 316 4.53 6.45 28.22
CA PHE A 316 3.30 5.66 28.35
C PHE A 316 3.63 4.30 28.96
N GLY A 317 3.37 4.16 30.26
CA GLY A 317 3.03 2.85 30.82
C GLY A 317 1.53 2.63 30.62
N VAL A 318 1.14 1.79 29.66
CA VAL A 318 -0.21 1.22 29.67
C VAL A 318 -0.24 0.25 30.85
N TRP A 319 -0.91 0.64 31.94
CA TRP A 319 -1.08 -0.23 33.10
C TRP A 319 -2.16 -1.27 32.80
N ASP A 320 -1.77 -2.38 32.19
CA ASP A 320 -2.44 -3.67 32.40
C ASP A 320 -1.68 -4.42 33.51
N LYS A 321 -2.39 -5.03 34.46
CA LYS A 321 -1.82 -5.75 35.61
C LYS A 321 -0.96 -6.96 35.21
N THR A 322 -0.85 -7.25 33.91
CA THR A 322 -0.19 -8.46 33.42
C THR A 322 0.99 -8.24 32.48
N ARG A 323 1.19 -7.09 31.81
CA ARG A 323 2.35 -6.90 30.90
C ARG A 323 2.74 -5.42 30.73
N ALA A 324 3.98 -5.08 31.10
CA ALA A 324 4.59 -3.78 30.83
C ALA A 324 5.28 -3.79 29.46
N VAL A 325 4.75 -3.10 28.46
CA VAL A 325 5.42 -2.87 27.17
C VAL A 325 5.85 -1.40 27.11
N LYS A 326 7.16 -1.16 27.05
CA LYS A 326 7.74 0.18 26.81
C LYS A 326 7.87 0.38 25.29
N PHE A 327 7.30 1.46 24.75
CA PHE A 327 7.59 1.89 23.38
C PHE A 327 9.00 2.52 23.33
N THR A 328 9.99 1.82 22.75
CA THR A 328 11.41 2.21 22.72
C THR A 328 11.88 2.72 21.34
N GLY A 329 11.07 3.52 20.65
CA GLY A 329 11.35 3.93 19.26
C GLY A 329 11.79 5.39 19.04
N LEU A 330 11.73 6.27 20.04
CA LEU A 330 12.22 7.64 19.91
C LEU A 330 13.67 7.73 20.44
N PRO A 331 14.60 8.38 19.73
CA PRO A 331 15.93 8.66 20.27
C PRO A 331 15.82 9.32 21.65
N THR A 332 16.59 8.84 22.63
CA THR A 332 16.51 9.23 24.05
C THR A 332 16.57 10.75 24.25
N MET A 333 17.23 11.48 23.34
CA MET A 333 17.33 12.94 23.30
C MET A 333 15.99 13.69 23.18
N TYR A 334 14.93 13.06 22.66
CA TYR A 334 13.60 13.67 22.47
C TYR A 334 12.57 13.29 23.54
N LYS A 335 13.01 12.59 24.59
CA LYS A 335 12.11 12.15 25.65
C LYS A 335 11.60 13.31 26.50
N HIS A 336 12.37 14.39 26.66
CA HIS A 336 12.06 15.54 27.53
C HIS A 336 11.83 16.86 26.80
N PHE A 337 11.73 16.85 25.47
CA PHE A 337 11.52 18.03 24.63
C PHE A 337 10.76 17.64 23.35
N PHE A 338 9.96 18.53 22.77
CA PHE A 338 9.30 18.24 21.49
C PHE A 338 10.26 18.47 20.32
N GLY A 339 10.15 17.68 19.25
CA GLY A 339 11.12 17.71 18.14
C GLY A 339 11.20 19.06 17.40
N THR A 340 10.13 19.85 17.37
CA THR A 340 10.12 21.20 16.75
C THR A 340 10.71 22.29 17.66
N ASP A 341 11.08 21.94 18.89
CA ASP A 341 11.76 22.83 19.81
C ASP A 341 13.27 22.91 19.49
N PHE A 342 13.73 22.31 18.37
CA PHE A 342 15.13 22.29 17.92
C PHE A 342 15.33 22.85 16.52
N LEU A 343 16.46 23.51 16.28
CA LEU A 343 16.93 23.88 14.94
C LEU A 343 17.72 22.72 14.30
N GLN A 344 17.23 22.17 13.18
CA GLN A 344 17.91 21.18 12.31
C GLN A 344 18.69 20.09 13.07
N SER A 345 18.01 19.03 13.51
CA SER A 345 18.60 18.01 14.39
C SER A 345 19.60 17.10 13.68
N ASN A 346 20.89 17.44 13.75
CA ASN A 346 21.98 16.53 13.42
C ASN A 346 23.09 16.64 14.47
N TYR A 347 22.89 16.21 15.73
CA TYR A 347 24.02 16.10 16.67
C TYR A 347 23.92 14.97 17.69
N THR A 348 25.12 14.50 18.03
CA THR A 348 25.54 13.23 18.62
C THR A 348 25.23 13.05 20.10
N ALA A 349 25.10 11.78 20.47
CA ALA A 349 24.74 11.23 21.77
C ALA A 349 25.30 11.98 22.99
N ILE A 350 24.39 12.55 23.78
CA ILE A 350 24.59 12.80 25.20
C ILE A 350 23.66 11.82 25.93
N ASP A 351 24.21 11.08 26.89
CA ASP A 351 23.51 10.07 27.68
C ASP A 351 22.52 10.73 28.63
N TYR A 352 21.24 10.75 28.26
CA TYR A 352 20.15 11.16 29.14
C TYR A 352 19.49 9.92 29.71
N LYS A 353 19.52 9.80 31.04
CA LYS A 353 18.76 8.77 31.77
C LYS A 353 17.26 8.94 31.50
N ASP A 354 16.47 7.89 31.74
CA ASP A 354 14.99 7.91 31.67
C ASP A 354 14.31 8.94 32.62
N VAL A 355 15.09 9.73 33.36
CA VAL A 355 14.66 10.80 34.25
C VAL A 355 15.65 11.97 34.07
N LEU A 356 15.15 13.15 33.73
CA LEU A 356 15.92 14.39 33.64
C LEU A 356 16.05 15.00 35.04
N GLU A 357 17.27 15.07 35.55
CA GLU A 357 17.59 15.80 36.78
C GLU A 357 17.78 17.28 36.45
N VAL A 358 17.00 18.14 37.10
CA VAL A 358 17.08 19.59 36.95
C VAL A 358 17.42 20.20 38.31
N THR A 359 18.51 20.95 38.34
CA THR A 359 18.96 21.67 39.52
C THR A 359 18.32 23.05 39.56
N PHE A 360 17.69 23.38 40.68
CA PHE A 360 17.08 24.66 41.03
C PHE A 360 17.92 25.38 42.09
N PRO A 361 18.69 26.42 41.71
CA PRO A 361 19.35 27.31 42.67
C PRO A 361 18.35 28.07 43.56
N ARG A 362 18.63 28.16 44.87
CA ARG A 362 17.80 28.85 45.87
C ARG A 362 18.65 29.84 46.71
N SER A 363 18.13 31.04 46.94
CA SER A 363 18.66 32.06 47.87
C SER A 363 18.49 31.63 49.34
N THR A 364 19.30 32.20 50.25
CA THR A 364 19.33 31.80 51.67
C THR A 364 18.30 32.47 52.56
N GLU A 365 17.75 33.60 52.13
CA GLU A 365 16.76 34.34 52.90
C GLU A 365 15.42 34.35 52.17
N ASP A 366 14.39 34.81 52.87
CA ASP A 366 12.96 34.66 52.64
C ASP A 366 12.40 35.23 51.29
N TYR A 367 13.26 35.46 50.29
CA TYR A 367 12.90 35.94 48.95
C TYR A 367 13.58 35.18 47.79
N GLY A 368 12.75 34.65 46.88
CA GLY A 368 12.95 34.64 45.42
C GLY A 368 13.93 33.66 44.75
N PHE A 369 13.44 32.93 43.74
CA PHE A 369 14.25 32.26 42.70
C PHE A 369 14.82 33.31 41.73
N GLN A 370 15.87 34.02 42.14
CA GLN A 370 16.63 34.91 41.26
C GLN A 370 17.52 34.10 40.32
N ALA A 371 17.51 34.45 39.03
CA ALA A 371 18.39 33.80 38.06
C ALA A 371 19.86 34.04 38.46
N PRO A 372 20.68 32.96 38.62
CA PRO A 372 22.11 33.09 38.80
C PRO A 372 22.75 34.01 37.76
N SER A 373 23.73 34.82 38.16
CA SER A 373 24.39 35.76 37.26
C SER A 373 25.06 35.11 36.06
N ASP A 374 25.43 33.84 36.15
CA ASP A 374 26.02 33.04 35.08
C ASP A 374 24.98 32.54 34.04
N TRP A 375 23.68 32.69 34.30
CA TRP A 375 22.62 32.34 33.33
C TRP A 375 22.42 33.42 32.27
N GLY A 376 22.82 34.66 32.53
CA GLY A 376 22.58 35.80 31.64
C GLY A 376 21.12 36.27 31.67
N PHE A 377 20.68 36.96 30.62
CA PHE A 377 19.29 37.41 30.45
C PHE A 377 18.52 36.47 29.54
N ARG A 378 17.18 36.47 29.64
CA ARG A 378 16.33 35.78 28.66
C ARG A 378 16.23 36.60 27.38
N ASP A 379 16.26 35.91 26.24
CA ASP A 379 16.01 36.53 24.94
C ASP A 379 14.56 37.04 24.82
N SER A 380 13.59 36.28 25.35
CA SER A 380 12.18 36.67 25.38
C SER A 380 11.51 36.32 26.72
N PRO A 381 11.22 37.30 27.59
CA PRO A 381 10.41 37.07 28.78
C PRO A 381 8.94 36.84 28.40
N GLY A 382 8.33 35.80 28.97
CA GLY A 382 6.92 35.47 28.80
C GLY A 382 6.02 36.17 29.83
N SER A 383 4.70 36.01 29.66
CA SER A 383 3.71 36.64 30.53
C SER A 383 3.83 36.18 31.99
N LEU A 384 4.30 34.96 32.24
CA LEU A 384 4.54 34.46 33.60
C LEU A 384 5.63 35.22 34.34
N GLN A 385 6.73 35.57 33.67
CA GLN A 385 7.80 36.35 34.30
C GLN A 385 7.33 37.78 34.58
N ILE A 386 6.56 38.37 33.66
CA ILE A 386 6.00 39.71 33.83
C ILE A 386 5.04 39.74 35.04
N ALA A 387 4.09 38.80 35.11
CA ALA A 387 3.15 38.71 36.21
C ALA A 387 3.84 38.41 37.55
N LEU A 388 4.92 37.63 37.55
CA LEU A 388 5.70 37.35 38.76
C LEU A 388 6.48 38.59 39.25
N ILE A 389 7.05 39.38 38.34
CA ILE A 389 7.69 40.67 38.68
C ILE A 389 6.67 41.65 39.25
N GLU A 390 5.47 41.73 38.66
CA GLU A 390 4.39 42.58 39.17
C GLU A 390 3.90 42.12 40.56
N LEU A 391 3.82 40.81 40.79
CA LEU A 391 3.40 40.25 42.07
C LEU A 391 4.37 40.61 43.19
N ILE A 392 5.67 40.50 42.92
CA ILE A 392 6.76 40.88 43.82
C ILE A 392 6.71 42.38 44.15
N LYS A 393 6.41 43.23 43.16
CA LYS A 393 6.24 44.67 43.39
C LYS A 393 5.03 44.97 44.28
N ALA A 394 3.88 44.34 44.00
CA ALA A 394 2.65 44.53 44.78
C ALA A 394 2.81 44.03 46.23
N GLU A 395 3.58 42.96 46.46
CA GLU A 395 3.92 42.48 47.79
C GLU A 395 4.77 43.50 48.57
N ALA A 396 5.82 44.04 47.94
CA ALA A 396 6.68 45.05 48.55
C ALA A 396 5.90 46.35 48.87
N GLU A 397 5.00 46.77 47.99
CA GLU A 397 4.10 47.93 48.22
C GLU A 397 3.14 47.69 49.39
N LEU A 398 2.60 46.48 49.53
CA LEU A 398 1.77 46.11 50.68
C LEU A 398 2.56 46.09 52.00
N GLN A 399 3.79 45.57 51.99
CA GLN A 399 4.68 45.59 53.16
C GLN A 399 4.99 47.02 53.61
N LEU A 400 5.36 47.90 52.66
CA LEU A 400 5.60 49.32 52.95
C LEU A 400 4.35 50.03 53.49
N ALA A 401 3.16 49.69 52.99
CA ALA A 401 1.90 50.25 53.50
C ALA A 401 1.58 49.77 54.93
N LEU A 402 1.86 48.51 55.26
CA LEU A 402 1.72 47.94 56.60
C LEU A 402 2.70 48.57 57.59
N GLU A 403 3.99 48.70 57.22
CA GLU A 403 5.00 49.38 58.03
C GLU A 403 4.65 50.85 58.27
N GLY A 404 4.11 51.54 57.25
CA GLY A 404 3.62 52.91 57.38
C GLY A 404 2.45 53.03 58.36
N TYR A 405 1.56 52.04 58.41
CA TYR A 405 0.46 51.98 59.37
C TYR A 405 0.95 51.69 60.79
N ASP A 406 1.85 50.72 60.97
CA ASP A 406 2.46 50.43 62.28
C ASP A 406 3.25 51.63 62.81
N GLY A 407 4.01 52.32 61.96
CA GLY A 407 4.72 53.56 62.31
C GLY A 407 3.79 54.70 62.73
N LEU A 408 2.59 54.81 62.13
CA LEU A 408 1.57 55.76 62.58
C LEU A 408 1.06 55.40 63.98
N ILE A 409 0.77 54.13 64.24
CA ILE A 409 0.30 53.64 65.54
C ILE A 409 1.36 53.85 66.62
N ASP A 410 2.63 53.59 66.33
CA ASP A 410 3.74 53.84 67.24
C ASP A 410 3.95 55.33 67.52
N LYS A 411 3.80 56.19 66.50
CA LYS A 411 3.86 57.64 66.69
C LYS A 411 2.72 58.14 67.58
N ILE A 412 1.50 57.64 67.39
CA ILE A 412 0.34 57.93 68.25
C ILE A 412 0.64 57.51 69.70
N ASN A 413 1.22 56.32 69.91
CA ASN A 413 1.60 55.83 71.25
C ASN A 413 2.67 56.69 71.91
N TYR A 414 3.74 57.02 71.17
CA TYR A 414 4.85 57.82 71.68
C TYR A 414 4.42 59.24 72.06
N THR A 415 3.57 59.89 71.25
CA THR A 415 3.02 61.22 71.56
C THR A 415 2.15 61.19 72.81
N LEU A 416 1.44 60.08 73.08
CA LEU A 416 0.70 59.89 74.32
C LEU A 416 1.57 59.56 75.53
N GLU A 417 2.63 58.78 75.38
CA GLU A 417 3.59 58.54 76.45
C GLU A 417 4.26 59.86 76.87
N ILE A 418 4.59 60.75 75.93
CA ILE A 418 5.04 62.11 76.22
C ILE A 418 3.96 62.90 76.97
N MET A 419 2.70 62.80 76.54
CA MET A 419 1.57 63.46 77.19
C MET A 419 1.38 62.95 78.64
N GLU A 420 1.46 61.64 78.85
CA GLU A 420 1.28 60.97 80.15
C GLU A 420 2.45 61.30 81.10
N ALA A 421 3.70 61.22 80.62
CA ALA A 421 4.89 61.61 81.37
C ALA A 421 4.89 63.09 81.76
N ARG A 422 4.41 63.98 80.89
CA ARG A 422 4.20 65.41 81.21
C ARG A 422 3.02 65.63 82.16
N SER A 423 2.02 64.76 82.14
CA SER A 423 0.91 64.78 83.12
C SER A 423 1.38 64.37 84.53
N ASP A 424 2.27 63.38 84.60
CA ASP A 424 2.81 62.84 85.86
C ASP A 424 3.87 63.76 86.48
N LEU A 425 4.70 64.45 85.67
CA LEU A 425 5.71 65.41 86.15
C LEU A 425 5.08 66.58 86.95
N HIS A 426 3.84 66.96 86.63
CA HIS A 426 3.11 68.06 87.26
C HIS A 426 2.02 67.60 88.26
N ALA A 427 2.00 66.30 88.61
CA ALA A 427 0.99 65.70 89.50
C ALA A 427 0.94 66.31 90.91
N ASN A 428 2.01 66.98 91.36
CA ASN A 428 2.08 67.56 92.71
C ASN A 428 1.46 68.97 92.83
N GLU A 429 0.91 69.56 91.75
CA GLU A 429 0.64 71.00 91.76
C GLU A 429 -0.74 71.55 91.36
N LEU A 430 -1.85 70.80 91.18
CA LEU A 430 -3.24 71.34 91.26
C LEU A 430 -4.38 70.32 91.01
N TYR A 431 -5.55 70.63 91.58
CA TYR A 431 -6.81 69.85 91.67
C TYR A 431 -7.65 69.76 90.36
N TYR A 432 -7.17 70.26 89.21
CA TYR A 432 -7.93 70.30 87.93
C TYR A 432 -7.60 69.18 86.92
N ILE A 433 -6.95 68.11 87.38
CA ILE A 433 -6.40 67.03 86.53
C ILE A 433 -7.45 65.98 86.09
N ASP A 434 -8.62 65.92 86.72
CA ASP A 434 -9.56 64.79 86.53
C ASP A 434 -10.25 64.77 85.14
N ALA A 435 -10.53 65.95 84.56
CA ALA A 435 -11.07 66.06 83.20
C ALA A 435 -10.03 65.71 82.12
N ALA A 436 -8.76 66.10 82.31
CA ALA A 436 -7.66 65.73 81.42
C ALA A 436 -7.34 64.23 81.51
N LYS A 437 -7.31 63.65 82.72
CA LYS A 437 -7.15 62.20 82.94
C LYS A 437 -8.29 61.38 82.33
N THR A 438 -9.53 61.87 82.39
CA THR A 438 -10.66 61.22 81.73
C THR A 438 -10.51 61.23 80.21
N LYS A 439 -10.05 62.36 79.62
CA LYS A 439 -9.79 62.46 78.18
C LYS A 439 -8.61 61.59 77.73
N ILE A 440 -7.53 61.50 78.53
CA ILE A 440 -6.41 60.58 78.31
C ILE A 440 -6.87 59.12 78.38
N ARG A 441 -7.70 58.74 79.36
CA ARG A 441 -8.27 57.38 79.43
C ARG A 441 -9.14 57.05 78.21
N THR A 442 -9.94 57.99 77.73
CA THR A 442 -10.77 57.80 76.52
C THR A 442 -9.88 57.63 75.27
N LEU A 443 -8.82 58.44 75.12
CA LEU A 443 -7.85 58.30 74.04
C LEU A 443 -7.08 56.98 74.12
N ASN A 444 -6.61 56.59 75.30
CA ASN A 444 -5.96 55.29 75.54
C ASN A 444 -6.90 54.12 75.23
N THR A 445 -8.21 54.26 75.45
CA THR A 445 -9.21 53.25 75.08
C THR A 445 -9.42 53.19 73.56
N GLN A 446 -9.53 54.34 72.88
CA GLN A 446 -9.63 54.40 71.42
C GLN A 446 -8.38 53.85 70.73
N ILE A 447 -7.20 54.07 71.30
CA ILE A 447 -5.93 53.56 70.78
C ILE A 447 -5.72 52.10 71.13
N GLY A 448 -6.28 51.62 72.25
CA GLY A 448 -6.45 50.19 72.49
C GLY A 448 -7.23 49.51 71.36
N ASN A 449 -8.29 50.15 70.84
CA ASN A 449 -9.06 49.65 69.69
C ASN A 449 -8.29 49.77 68.36
N LEU A 450 -7.54 50.86 68.15
CA LEU A 450 -6.66 51.00 66.97
C LEU A 450 -5.49 50.00 67.01
N ARG A 451 -4.93 49.71 68.19
CA ARG A 451 -3.93 48.65 68.38
C ARG A 451 -4.51 47.27 68.12
N GLN A 452 -5.74 47.00 68.56
CA GLN A 452 -6.44 45.79 68.15
C GLN A 452 -6.64 45.76 66.64
N THR A 453 -6.99 46.89 66.01
CA THR A 453 -7.16 47.00 64.55
C THR A 453 -5.83 46.81 63.80
N ALA A 454 -4.71 47.34 64.30
CA ALA A 454 -3.36 47.14 63.78
C ALA A 454 -2.89 45.70 63.95
N ALA A 455 -3.16 45.09 65.11
CA ALA A 455 -2.96 43.66 65.32
C ALA A 455 -3.83 42.83 64.37
N TRP A 456 -5.06 43.27 64.07
CA TRP A 456 -5.96 42.65 63.08
C TRP A 456 -5.50 42.87 61.63
N MET A 457 -4.82 43.96 61.31
CA MET A 457 -4.22 44.20 59.99
C MET A 457 -2.94 43.41 59.79
N ASN A 458 -2.10 43.32 60.82
CA ASN A 458 -0.97 42.42 60.87
C ASN A 458 -1.44 40.96 60.79
N PHE A 459 -2.55 40.61 61.46
CA PHE A 459 -3.26 39.36 61.27
C PHE A 459 -3.85 39.20 59.84
N GLY A 460 -4.33 40.28 59.23
CA GLY A 460 -4.74 40.33 57.83
C GLY A 460 -3.57 40.22 56.83
N GLY A 461 -2.34 40.45 57.30
CA GLY A 461 -1.07 40.11 56.66
C GLY A 461 -0.74 38.62 56.79
N GLU A 462 -1.10 37.95 57.90
CA GLU A 462 -1.09 36.47 57.97
C GLU A 462 -2.08 35.84 56.96
N ILE A 463 -3.18 36.52 56.63
CA ILE A 463 -4.08 36.11 55.51
C ILE A 463 -3.39 36.21 54.14
N ALA A 464 -2.40 37.10 53.95
CA ALA A 464 -1.56 37.07 52.74
C ALA A 464 -0.71 35.78 52.71
N GLY A 465 -0.35 35.27 53.89
CA GLY A 465 0.21 33.94 54.08
C GLY A 465 -0.70 32.79 53.71
N ASP A 466 -1.93 32.82 54.22
CA ASP A 466 -2.95 31.84 53.85
C ASP A 466 -3.33 31.95 52.37
N MET A 467 -3.21 33.13 51.75
CA MET A 467 -3.40 33.31 50.30
C MET A 467 -2.25 32.65 49.52
N GLY A 468 -1.01 32.75 49.98
CA GLY A 468 0.12 31.98 49.44
C GLY A 468 -0.08 30.46 49.56
N ASP A 469 -0.59 29.98 50.69
CA ASP A 469 -0.95 28.57 50.86
C ASP A 469 -2.12 28.16 49.97
N ALA A 470 -3.18 28.96 49.86
CA ALA A 470 -4.34 28.71 49.01
C ALA A 470 -4.00 28.72 47.51
N LEU A 471 -3.14 29.63 47.07
CA LEU A 471 -2.62 29.70 45.70
C LEU A 471 -1.73 28.50 45.39
N ALA A 472 -0.91 28.06 46.35
CA ALA A 472 -0.12 26.85 46.20
C ALA A 472 -1.03 25.62 46.11
N GLU A 473 -2.08 25.52 46.92
CA GLU A 473 -3.07 24.43 46.85
C GLU A 473 -3.92 24.46 45.58
N ALA A 474 -4.12 25.64 44.97
CA ALA A 474 -4.82 25.78 43.70
C ALA A 474 -3.98 25.29 42.50
N LEU A 475 -2.66 25.13 42.66
CA LEU A 475 -1.83 24.51 41.63
C LEU A 475 -1.98 22.99 41.64
N PRO A 476 -2.28 22.36 40.48
CA PRO A 476 -2.49 20.92 40.40
C PRO A 476 -1.24 20.14 40.82
N THR A 477 -1.41 19.16 41.72
CA THR A 477 -0.37 18.25 42.21
C THR A 477 0.03 17.17 41.22
N ALA A 478 -0.74 17.03 40.13
CA ALA A 478 -0.44 16.19 38.99
C ALA A 478 -1.11 16.80 37.75
N VAL A 479 -0.34 17.01 36.67
CA VAL A 479 -0.84 17.63 35.42
C VAL A 479 -0.67 16.65 34.26
N GLY A 480 -1.24 15.44 34.32
CA GLY A 480 -1.13 14.43 33.25
C GLY A 480 0.30 13.90 32.99
N LEU A 481 1.31 14.57 33.50
CA LEU A 481 2.71 14.19 33.67
C LEU A 481 2.80 13.45 35.00
N ALA A 482 3.25 12.20 35.01
CA ALA A 482 3.18 11.31 36.16
C ALA A 482 4.13 11.66 37.34
N ILE A 483 4.49 12.94 37.52
CA ILE A 483 5.25 13.47 38.66
C ILE A 483 4.83 14.94 38.89
N ASP A 484 4.93 15.37 40.15
CA ASP A 484 4.55 16.66 40.72
C ASP A 484 5.35 17.86 40.15
N ALA A 485 5.12 18.20 38.88
CA ALA A 485 5.84 19.25 38.14
C ALA A 485 5.62 20.66 38.70
N THR A 486 4.58 20.88 39.51
CA THR A 486 4.33 22.15 40.18
C THR A 486 4.90 22.18 41.61
N SER A 487 5.55 21.12 42.11
CA SER A 487 6.13 21.10 43.46
C SER A 487 7.11 22.23 43.77
N PRO A 488 8.03 22.64 42.86
CA PRO A 488 8.91 23.77 43.13
C PRO A 488 8.10 25.08 43.16
N ILE A 489 7.08 25.20 42.31
CA ILE A 489 6.20 26.38 42.21
C ILE A 489 5.32 26.52 43.45
N ARG A 490 4.71 25.43 43.93
CA ARG A 490 3.98 25.42 45.19
C ARG A 490 4.89 25.80 46.34
N SER A 491 6.16 25.41 46.30
CA SER A 491 7.15 25.88 47.25
C SER A 491 7.48 27.38 47.11
N VAL A 492 7.35 27.99 45.92
CA VAL A 492 7.51 29.44 45.69
C VAL A 492 6.34 30.22 46.31
N ILE A 493 5.12 29.84 45.94
CA ILE A 493 3.90 30.57 46.33
C ILE A 493 3.68 30.49 47.85
N LYS A 494 4.05 29.37 48.48
CA LYS A 494 4.04 29.23 49.95
C LYS A 494 5.06 30.12 50.66
N VAL A 495 6.13 30.53 49.99
CA VAL A 495 7.18 31.39 50.59
C VAL A 495 6.78 32.87 50.51
N VAL A 496 6.12 33.31 49.43
CA VAL A 496 5.50 34.65 49.33
C VAL A 496 4.47 34.88 50.46
N GLY A 497 3.89 33.80 50.99
CA GLY A 497 2.98 33.88 52.12
C GLY A 497 3.62 33.86 53.51
N TYR A 498 4.85 33.40 53.69
CA TYR A 498 5.29 32.89 55.00
C TYR A 498 5.87 33.95 55.96
N THR A 499 5.87 35.24 55.59
CA THR A 499 6.63 36.28 56.32
C THR A 499 5.90 36.89 57.53
N ILE A 500 4.83 36.29 58.07
CA ILE A 500 4.31 36.64 59.41
C ILE A 500 3.74 35.38 60.07
N LYS A 501 4.26 34.97 61.23
CA LYS A 501 3.63 33.93 62.09
C LYS A 501 3.71 34.28 63.58
N LYS A 502 2.54 34.38 64.26
CA LYS A 502 2.19 33.58 65.47
C LYS A 502 0.71 33.76 65.95
N VAL A 503 -0.06 32.67 65.75
CA VAL A 503 -1.21 32.09 66.53
C VAL A 503 -2.52 32.88 66.70
N ILE A 504 -3.63 32.30 66.21
CA ILE A 504 -5.04 32.68 66.49
C ILE A 504 -5.77 31.59 67.29
N ALA A 505 -6.80 32.00 68.04
CA ALA A 505 -8.12 31.37 67.91
C ALA A 505 -9.27 32.37 68.10
N GLY A 506 -10.17 32.48 67.11
CA GLY A 506 -11.61 32.64 67.35
C GLY A 506 -12.30 33.98 67.02
N ILE A 507 -13.13 33.92 65.96
CA ILE A 507 -14.45 34.57 65.77
C ILE A 507 -14.50 35.99 65.16
N ALA A 508 -15.22 36.03 64.03
CA ALA A 508 -15.90 37.13 63.34
C ALA A 508 -16.06 38.45 64.11
N LEU A 509 -15.42 39.51 63.60
CA LEU A 509 -15.66 40.88 64.03
C LEU A 509 -16.66 41.57 63.09
N LYS A 510 -17.78 41.90 63.71
CA LYS A 510 -18.95 42.62 63.22
C LYS A 510 -18.57 44.09 63.03
N PHE A 511 -18.56 44.58 61.79
CA PHE A 511 -18.57 46.03 61.51
C PHE A 511 -19.95 46.59 61.87
N ASP A 512 -20.13 46.90 63.14
CA ASP A 512 -21.12 47.88 63.60
C ASP A 512 -20.36 48.79 64.56
N LEU A 513 -20.09 50.02 64.13
CA LEU A 513 -20.07 51.22 64.97
C LEU A 513 -19.87 52.44 64.06
N ASP A 514 -21.02 53.01 63.70
CA ASP A 514 -21.34 54.43 63.76
C ASP A 514 -20.25 55.45 63.43
N ALA A 515 -20.49 56.15 62.32
CA ALA A 515 -19.91 57.42 61.93
C ALA A 515 -20.16 58.59 62.93
N ASN A 516 -20.40 58.33 64.22
CA ASN A 516 -20.74 59.33 65.25
C ASN A 516 -19.64 59.55 66.32
N THR A 517 -18.44 58.99 66.21
CA THR A 517 -17.35 59.28 67.15
C THR A 517 -16.42 60.44 66.73
N LEU A 518 -16.73 61.14 65.64
CA LEU A 518 -16.02 62.35 65.19
C LEU A 518 -16.65 63.66 65.70
N GLU A 519 -17.44 63.61 66.78
CA GLU A 519 -18.04 64.77 67.44
C GLU A 519 -17.42 64.99 68.84
N LEU A 520 -16.09 65.08 68.91
CA LEU A 520 -15.34 65.44 70.13
C LEU A 520 -14.37 66.61 69.92
N SER A 521 -14.64 67.45 68.91
CA SER A 521 -13.84 68.60 68.50
C SER A 521 -14.60 69.94 68.51
N LYS A 522 -15.66 70.07 69.33
CA LYS A 522 -16.46 71.31 69.42
C LYS A 522 -16.66 71.95 70.81
N ASP A 523 -16.01 71.47 71.87
CA ASP A 523 -16.06 72.12 73.20
C ASP A 523 -14.86 73.02 73.53
N LEU A 524 -14.06 73.42 72.53
CA LEU A 524 -12.87 74.27 72.71
C LEU A 524 -13.12 75.78 72.52
N VAL A 525 -14.37 76.25 72.57
CA VAL A 525 -14.73 77.68 72.41
C VAL A 525 -15.65 78.19 73.52
N ALA A 526 -15.20 78.08 74.77
CA ALA A 526 -15.65 78.94 75.87
C ALA A 526 -14.46 79.27 76.77
N PHE A 527 -13.55 80.07 76.22
CA PHE A 527 -12.54 80.81 76.96
C PHE A 527 -13.17 82.18 77.28
N ASP A 528 -13.28 82.55 78.55
CA ASP A 528 -12.71 83.77 79.14
C ASP A 528 -13.50 84.26 80.38
N GLN A 529 -12.81 85.04 81.21
CA GLN A 529 -13.19 85.67 82.48
C GLN A 529 -12.85 84.88 83.75
N GLU A 530 -11.58 84.83 84.12
CA GLU A 530 -10.92 85.96 84.80
C GLU A 530 -9.42 85.65 85.00
N LEU A 531 -8.59 86.51 84.44
CA LEU A 531 -7.15 86.36 84.30
C LEU A 531 -6.44 87.02 85.49
N GLN A 532 -5.68 86.27 86.28
CA GLN A 532 -4.39 86.77 86.78
C GLN A 532 -3.42 85.65 87.14
N LEU A 533 -2.51 85.41 86.18
CA LEU A 533 -1.05 85.39 86.36
C LEU A 533 -0.51 84.54 87.52
N GLU A 534 -0.34 83.23 87.26
CA GLU A 534 0.99 82.54 87.26
C GLU A 534 0.88 81.03 86.90
N LYS A 535 -0.07 80.58 86.06
CA LYS A 535 -0.17 79.16 85.62
C LYS A 535 -0.73 78.97 84.20
N GLU A 536 -0.24 79.74 83.22
CA GLU A 536 -0.74 79.66 81.83
C GLU A 536 0.08 78.81 80.83
N ASN A 537 1.32 78.40 81.12
CA ASN A 537 2.08 77.61 80.14
C ASN A 537 1.60 76.14 80.00
N TYR A 538 1.08 75.53 81.07
CA TYR A 538 0.81 74.09 81.12
C TYR A 538 -0.47 73.65 80.38
N GLN A 539 -1.53 74.47 80.39
CA GLN A 539 -2.79 74.13 79.68
C GLN A 539 -2.69 74.31 78.16
N TYR A 540 -1.83 75.21 77.68
CA TYR A 540 -1.62 75.43 76.25
C TYR A 540 -0.83 74.27 75.63
N GLU A 541 0.20 73.79 76.33
CA GLU A 541 1.05 72.68 75.90
C GLU A 541 0.31 71.33 75.81
N ILE A 542 -0.59 71.04 76.77
CA ILE A 542 -1.47 69.85 76.70
C ILE A 542 -2.47 69.94 75.54
N LYS A 543 -3.00 71.13 75.23
CA LYS A 543 -3.91 71.33 74.10
C LYS A 543 -3.20 71.17 72.75
N GLU A 544 -1.93 71.56 72.66
CA GLU A 544 -1.11 71.40 71.45
C GLU A 544 -0.84 69.91 71.16
N ILE A 545 -0.44 69.14 72.17
CA ILE A 545 -0.24 67.68 72.04
C ILE A 545 -1.55 66.95 71.73
N LEU A 546 -2.68 67.33 72.36
CA LEU A 546 -4.00 66.76 72.05
C LEU A 546 -4.42 67.01 70.61
N LYS A 547 -4.13 68.20 70.07
CA LYS A 547 -4.44 68.55 68.68
C LYS A 547 -3.55 67.77 67.69
N GLU A 548 -2.31 67.51 68.06
CA GLU A 548 -1.40 66.63 67.29
C GLU A 548 -1.92 65.18 67.27
N ILE A 549 -2.37 64.63 68.41
CA ILE A 549 -3.00 63.31 68.47
C ILE A 549 -4.29 63.27 67.64
N GLU A 550 -5.13 64.31 67.70
CA GLU A 550 -6.36 64.42 66.90
C GLU A 550 -6.06 64.43 65.39
N GLN A 551 -5.00 65.11 64.95
CA GLN A 551 -4.54 65.04 63.56
C GLN A 551 -4.05 63.64 63.18
N LEU A 552 -3.19 63.02 64.01
CA LEU A 552 -2.67 61.67 63.74
C LEU A 552 -3.78 60.59 63.71
N VAL A 553 -4.79 60.72 64.58
CA VAL A 553 -5.98 59.85 64.58
C VAL A 553 -6.89 60.14 63.37
N GLY A 554 -6.97 61.39 62.91
CA GLY A 554 -7.66 61.76 61.67
C GLY A 554 -7.03 61.15 60.42
N ASP A 555 -5.69 61.02 60.40
CA ASP A 555 -4.93 60.44 59.28
C ASP A 555 -5.01 58.89 59.23
N GLU A 556 -5.38 58.23 60.34
CA GLU A 556 -5.43 56.76 60.47
C GLU A 556 -6.38 56.08 59.48
N ALA A 557 -7.56 56.64 59.26
CA ALA A 557 -8.56 56.07 58.35
C ALA A 557 -8.06 56.06 56.89
N THR A 558 -7.26 57.04 56.51
CA THR A 558 -6.67 57.18 55.17
C THR A 558 -5.58 56.13 54.95
N ILE A 559 -4.67 55.97 55.91
CA ILE A 559 -3.56 55.00 55.82
C ILE A 559 -4.10 53.56 55.88
N ARG A 560 -5.15 53.27 56.66
CA ARG A 560 -5.87 51.98 56.63
C ARG A 560 -6.44 51.64 55.26
N MET A 561 -7.07 52.60 54.59
CA MET A 561 -7.65 52.40 53.26
C MET A 561 -6.56 52.09 52.22
N GLN A 562 -5.38 52.69 52.37
CA GLN A 562 -4.22 52.41 51.53
C GLN A 562 -3.75 50.95 51.68
N VAL A 563 -3.66 50.43 52.91
CA VAL A 563 -3.34 49.00 53.16
C VAL A 563 -4.35 48.06 52.47
N PHE A 564 -5.65 48.36 52.52
CA PHE A 564 -6.66 47.55 51.82
C PHE A 564 -6.57 47.65 50.30
N HIS A 565 -6.22 48.84 49.77
CA HIS A 565 -6.00 49.04 48.33
C HIS A 565 -4.86 48.17 47.82
N GLU A 566 -3.70 48.20 48.50
CA GLU A 566 -2.54 47.41 48.11
C GLU A 566 -2.78 45.90 48.26
N LYS A 567 -3.53 45.48 49.29
CA LYS A 567 -3.95 44.08 49.45
C LYS A 567 -4.79 43.57 48.26
N GLU A 568 -5.76 44.37 47.81
CA GLU A 568 -6.56 44.03 46.63
C GLU A 568 -5.75 44.10 45.33
N SER A 569 -4.76 44.99 45.25
CA SER A 569 -3.82 45.06 44.12
C SER A 569 -3.00 43.76 43.99
N MET A 570 -2.39 43.31 45.09
CA MET A 570 -1.64 42.06 45.15
C MET A 570 -2.50 40.83 44.79
N ARG A 571 -3.75 40.76 45.28
CA ARG A 571 -4.69 39.69 44.92
C ARG A 571 -4.97 39.63 43.42
N LYS A 572 -5.21 40.78 42.77
CA LYS A 572 -5.47 40.85 41.32
C LYS A 572 -4.29 40.36 40.48
N VAL A 573 -3.08 40.78 40.83
CA VAL A 573 -1.86 40.36 40.10
C VAL A 573 -1.60 38.86 40.31
N SER A 574 -1.89 38.34 41.50
CA SER A 574 -1.81 36.90 41.77
C SER A 574 -2.81 36.09 40.94
N GLU A 575 -4.06 36.53 40.84
CA GLU A 575 -5.07 35.92 39.97
C GLU A 575 -4.63 35.93 38.49
N GLN A 576 -3.97 37.00 38.05
CA GLN A 576 -3.41 37.11 36.69
C GLN A 576 -2.30 36.08 36.45
N TYR A 577 -1.34 35.94 37.38
CA TYR A 577 -0.28 34.92 37.28
C TYR A 577 -0.85 33.49 37.18
N MET A 578 -1.84 33.17 38.03
CA MET A 578 -2.49 31.85 38.02
C MET A 578 -3.26 31.60 36.72
N SER A 579 -3.94 32.61 36.20
CA SER A 579 -4.62 32.55 34.91
C SER A 579 -3.64 32.26 33.76
N ASP A 580 -2.49 32.95 33.73
CA ASP A 580 -1.47 32.74 32.70
C ASP A 580 -0.81 31.37 32.80
N LEU A 581 -0.57 30.87 34.03
CA LEU A 581 -0.05 29.52 34.23
C LEU A 581 -1.05 28.45 33.80
N ALA A 582 -2.32 28.60 34.16
CA ALA A 582 -3.38 27.70 33.70
C ALA A 582 -3.51 27.70 32.18
N LYS A 583 -3.36 28.87 31.54
CA LYS A 583 -3.33 29.00 30.08
C LYS A 583 -2.15 28.24 29.47
N GLY A 584 -0.94 28.37 30.02
CA GLY A 584 0.25 27.64 29.59
C GLY A 584 0.11 26.12 29.72
N LEU A 585 -0.39 25.64 30.86
CA LEU A 585 -0.62 24.21 31.11
C LEU A 585 -1.69 23.63 30.18
N ARG A 586 -2.76 24.38 29.89
CA ARG A 586 -3.78 23.97 28.91
C ARG A 586 -3.19 23.88 27.50
N LEU A 587 -2.36 24.84 27.09
CA LEU A 587 -1.68 24.80 25.78
C LEU A 587 -0.75 23.58 25.65
N LEU A 588 -0.06 23.19 26.73
CA LEU A 588 0.74 21.96 26.76
C LEU A 588 -0.13 20.71 26.53
N GLN A 589 -1.27 20.62 27.22
CA GLN A 589 -2.22 19.50 27.05
C GLN A 589 -2.83 19.47 25.64
N GLU A 590 -3.19 20.62 25.08
CA GLU A 590 -3.69 20.73 23.70
C GLU A 590 -2.65 20.27 22.68
N ARG A 591 -1.39 20.67 22.84
CA ARG A 591 -0.26 20.23 22.00
C ARG A 591 -0.03 18.72 22.11
N GLU A 592 -0.10 18.16 23.31
CA GLU A 592 0.01 16.71 23.54
C GLU A 592 -1.13 15.92 22.88
N ALA A 593 -2.38 16.37 23.04
CA ALA A 593 -3.54 15.75 22.42
C ALA A 593 -3.51 15.84 20.89
N PHE A 594 -3.03 16.97 20.36
CA PHE A 594 -2.78 17.15 18.93
C PHE A 594 -1.77 16.12 18.41
N ASN A 595 -0.63 15.95 19.07
CA ASN A 595 0.40 14.98 18.67
C ASN A 595 -0.10 13.53 18.72
N LYS A 596 -0.94 13.17 19.71
CA LYS A 596 -1.62 11.86 19.76
C LYS A 596 -2.55 11.65 18.57
N LYS A 597 -3.33 12.67 18.20
CA LYS A 597 -4.24 12.64 17.05
C LYS A 597 -3.46 12.52 15.73
N VAL A 598 -2.33 13.21 15.61
CA VAL A 598 -1.42 13.12 14.46
C VAL A 598 -0.85 11.71 14.33
N ALA A 599 -0.37 11.10 15.42
CA ALA A 599 0.16 9.75 15.39
C ALA A 599 -0.87 8.71 14.92
N SER A 600 -2.12 8.80 15.42
CA SER A 600 -3.22 7.94 14.98
C SER A 600 -3.57 8.14 13.50
N LYS A 601 -3.62 9.40 13.03
CA LYS A 601 -3.89 9.73 11.63
C LYS A 601 -2.77 9.21 10.71
N ALA A 602 -1.51 9.42 11.08
CA ALA A 602 -0.34 8.94 10.34
C ALA A 602 -0.31 7.39 10.29
N GLN A 603 -0.66 6.71 11.38
CA GLN A 603 -0.80 5.26 11.38
C GLN A 603 -1.91 4.79 10.44
N SER A 604 -3.08 5.46 10.44
CA SER A 604 -4.17 5.17 9.50
C SER A 604 -3.75 5.36 8.04
N GLU A 605 -2.99 6.41 7.73
CA GLU A 605 -2.47 6.68 6.38
C GLU A 605 -1.45 5.63 5.95
N ARG A 606 -0.57 5.17 6.85
CA ARG A 606 0.35 4.04 6.58
C ARG A 606 -0.39 2.74 6.27
N TYR A 607 -1.45 2.42 7.01
CA TYR A 607 -2.28 1.25 6.70
C TYR A 607 -2.99 1.39 5.35
N MET A 608 -3.49 2.59 5.03
CA MET A 608 -4.10 2.85 3.72
C MET A 608 -3.08 2.70 2.58
N ASP A 609 -1.87 3.26 2.72
CA ASP A 609 -0.80 3.11 1.73
C ASP A 609 -0.41 1.64 1.54
N MET A 610 -0.25 0.89 2.63
CA MET A 610 0.02 -0.55 2.60
C MET A 610 -1.09 -1.32 1.87
N ALA A 611 -2.37 -1.06 2.19
CA ALA A 611 -3.50 -1.70 1.54
C ALA A 611 -3.59 -1.36 0.04
N LEU A 612 -3.36 -0.10 -0.34
CA LEU A 612 -3.33 0.31 -1.73
C LEU A 612 -2.18 -0.33 -2.51
N ARG A 613 -0.99 -0.44 -1.92
CA ARG A 613 0.16 -1.14 -2.54
C ARG A 613 -0.10 -2.62 -2.72
N LEU A 614 -0.73 -3.27 -1.73
CA LEU A 614 -1.13 -4.67 -1.83
C LEU A 614 -2.15 -4.87 -2.96
N ASN A 615 -3.17 -4.00 -3.03
CA ASN A 615 -4.15 -4.01 -4.13
C ASN A 615 -3.51 -3.72 -5.50
N LEU A 616 -2.53 -2.81 -5.56
CA LEU A 616 -1.79 -2.53 -6.78
C LEU A 616 -0.99 -3.75 -7.23
N ASN A 617 -0.27 -4.41 -6.33
CA ASN A 617 0.49 -5.62 -6.64
C ASN A 617 -0.43 -6.74 -7.17
N GLY A 618 -1.58 -6.95 -6.52
CA GLY A 618 -2.61 -7.88 -7.01
C GLY A 618 -3.12 -7.50 -8.40
N SER A 619 -3.44 -6.22 -8.61
CA SER A 619 -3.93 -5.71 -9.90
C SER A 619 -2.89 -5.84 -11.03
N LEU A 620 -1.61 -5.57 -10.74
CA LEU A 620 -0.52 -5.70 -11.71
C LEU A 620 -0.26 -7.17 -12.07
N SER A 621 -0.36 -8.08 -11.09
CA SER A 621 -0.27 -9.53 -11.35
C SER A 621 -1.42 -10.01 -12.24
N LYS A 622 -2.66 -9.57 -11.97
CA LYS A 622 -3.82 -9.83 -12.85
C LYS A 622 -3.60 -9.25 -14.25
N TYR A 623 -3.12 -8.01 -14.35
CA TYR A 623 -2.81 -7.39 -15.64
C TYR A 623 -1.78 -8.19 -16.43
N ARG A 624 -0.71 -8.68 -15.79
CA ARG A 624 0.30 -9.52 -16.45
C ARG A 624 -0.31 -10.78 -17.09
N ASN A 625 -1.18 -11.48 -16.35
CA ASN A 625 -1.90 -12.66 -16.85
C ASN A 625 -2.85 -12.32 -18.01
N ALA A 626 -3.57 -11.21 -17.91
CA ALA A 626 -4.48 -10.75 -18.95
C ALA A 626 -3.72 -10.30 -20.22
N PHE A 627 -2.59 -9.62 -20.05
CA PHE A 627 -1.69 -9.23 -21.14
C PHE A 627 -1.17 -10.45 -21.89
N ASP A 628 -0.70 -11.48 -21.19
CA ASP A 628 -0.20 -12.71 -21.82
C ASP A 628 -1.30 -13.47 -22.56
N THR A 629 -2.52 -13.47 -22.00
CA THR A 629 -3.70 -14.01 -22.66
C THR A 629 -3.99 -13.22 -23.95
N ALA A 630 -4.01 -11.89 -23.90
CA ALA A 630 -4.20 -11.05 -25.07
C ALA A 630 -3.10 -11.27 -26.13
N ALA A 631 -1.84 -11.38 -25.72
CA ALA A 631 -0.72 -11.68 -26.61
C ALA A 631 -0.91 -13.01 -27.34
N ARG A 632 -1.45 -14.05 -26.68
CA ARG A 632 -1.77 -15.34 -27.31
C ARG A 632 -2.85 -15.19 -28.40
N TYR A 633 -3.92 -14.43 -28.15
CA TYR A 633 -4.94 -14.20 -29.17
C TYR A 633 -4.40 -13.37 -30.34
N VAL A 634 -3.60 -12.34 -30.07
CA VAL A 634 -2.97 -11.52 -31.13
C VAL A 634 -2.00 -12.37 -31.95
N TYR A 635 -1.23 -13.27 -31.32
CA TYR A 635 -0.40 -14.26 -32.00
C TYR A 635 -1.24 -15.18 -32.90
N LEU A 636 -2.34 -15.73 -32.39
CA LEU A 636 -3.25 -16.59 -33.16
C LEU A 636 -3.92 -15.86 -34.33
N ALA A 637 -4.27 -14.59 -34.17
CA ALA A 637 -4.78 -13.75 -35.24
C ALA A 637 -3.71 -13.52 -36.33
N ALA A 638 -2.46 -13.27 -35.94
CA ALA A 638 -1.35 -13.15 -36.88
C ALA A 638 -1.07 -14.47 -37.62
N LYS A 639 -1.19 -15.63 -36.95
CA LYS A 639 -1.08 -16.95 -37.60
C LYS A 639 -2.24 -17.22 -38.57
N ALA A 640 -3.46 -16.81 -38.22
CA ALA A 640 -4.61 -16.89 -39.13
C ALA A 640 -4.41 -15.99 -40.37
N TYR A 641 -3.88 -14.77 -40.18
CA TYR A 641 -3.51 -13.87 -41.29
C TYR A 641 -2.44 -14.51 -42.20
N ASP A 642 -1.35 -15.05 -41.63
CA ASP A 642 -0.26 -15.67 -42.40
C ASP A 642 -0.77 -16.87 -43.19
N TYR A 643 -1.59 -17.72 -42.56
CA TYR A 643 -2.20 -18.88 -43.22
C TYR A 643 -3.21 -18.48 -44.30
N GLU A 644 -3.99 -17.42 -44.07
CA GLU A 644 -5.01 -17.02 -45.02
C GLU A 644 -4.43 -16.34 -46.25
N THR A 645 -3.44 -15.47 -46.06
CA THR A 645 -2.75 -14.75 -47.14
C THR A 645 -1.68 -15.59 -47.84
N ASN A 646 -1.06 -16.55 -47.14
CA ASN A 646 -0.01 -17.44 -47.63
C ASN A 646 1.14 -16.72 -48.38
N LEU A 647 1.44 -15.48 -48.00
CA LEU A 647 2.45 -14.64 -48.64
C LEU A 647 3.86 -15.24 -48.51
N SER A 648 4.77 -14.88 -49.40
CA SER A 648 6.19 -15.21 -49.20
C SER A 648 6.74 -14.52 -47.94
N ASP A 649 7.73 -15.13 -47.29
CA ASP A 649 8.43 -14.54 -46.14
C ASP A 649 9.08 -13.19 -46.45
N ARG A 650 9.38 -12.94 -47.72
CA ARG A 650 9.99 -11.69 -48.22
C ARG A 650 8.97 -10.62 -48.60
N ASP A 651 7.68 -10.94 -48.56
CA ASP A 651 6.63 -10.00 -48.89
C ASP A 651 6.54 -8.89 -47.83
N PRO A 652 6.45 -7.60 -48.19
CA PRO A 652 6.30 -6.51 -47.23
C PRO A 652 5.08 -6.65 -46.31
N ALA A 653 4.02 -7.32 -46.77
CA ALA A 653 2.81 -7.56 -46.00
C ALA A 653 2.81 -8.92 -45.26
N SER A 654 3.94 -9.64 -45.26
CA SER A 654 4.09 -10.90 -44.53
C SER A 654 3.88 -10.73 -43.02
N ALA A 655 3.23 -11.70 -42.38
CA ALA A 655 3.02 -11.68 -40.94
C ALA A 655 4.25 -12.13 -40.12
N LYS A 656 5.23 -12.83 -40.70
CA LYS A 656 6.38 -13.38 -39.95
C LYS A 656 7.15 -12.34 -39.11
N PRO A 657 7.48 -11.15 -39.62
CA PRO A 657 8.11 -10.11 -38.81
C PRO A 657 7.23 -9.65 -37.65
N LEU A 658 5.91 -9.58 -37.87
CA LEU A 658 4.93 -9.16 -36.86
C LEU A 658 4.74 -10.23 -35.78
N ILE A 659 4.71 -11.51 -36.14
CA ILE A 659 4.64 -12.65 -35.21
C ILE A 659 5.80 -12.61 -34.21
N THR A 660 7.02 -12.40 -34.70
CA THR A 660 8.19 -12.26 -33.82
C THR A 660 8.08 -11.01 -32.93
N LYS A 661 7.57 -9.89 -33.46
CA LYS A 661 7.35 -8.67 -32.66
C LYS A 661 6.32 -8.87 -31.55
N ILE A 662 5.21 -9.58 -31.80
CA ILE A 662 4.16 -9.85 -30.80
C ILE A 662 4.75 -10.50 -29.55
N ILE A 663 5.59 -11.52 -29.71
CA ILE A 663 6.24 -12.22 -28.60
C ILE A 663 7.14 -11.29 -27.77
N ARG A 664 7.77 -10.32 -28.42
CA ARG A 664 8.68 -9.34 -27.79
C ARG A 664 7.95 -8.20 -27.09
N GLN A 665 6.67 -7.95 -27.41
CA GLN A 665 5.91 -6.86 -26.82
C GLN A 665 5.69 -7.04 -25.31
N ARG A 666 5.62 -5.90 -24.60
CA ARG A 666 5.41 -5.84 -23.14
C ARG A 666 4.27 -4.90 -22.74
N THR A 667 3.67 -4.23 -23.71
CA THR A 667 2.63 -3.22 -23.51
C THR A 667 1.48 -3.45 -24.49
N LEU A 668 0.26 -3.07 -24.09
CA LEU A 668 -0.90 -3.12 -24.98
C LEU A 668 -0.79 -2.09 -26.11
N GLY A 669 -0.08 -0.97 -25.90
CA GLY A 669 -0.05 0.18 -26.80
C GLY A 669 -1.01 1.27 -26.32
N GLN A 670 -1.02 2.42 -27.01
CA GLN A 670 -1.89 3.55 -26.67
C GLN A 670 -3.28 3.39 -27.31
N PHE A 671 -4.32 3.69 -26.55
CA PHE A 671 -5.72 3.60 -26.97
C PHE A 671 -6.42 4.94 -26.77
N GLU A 672 -6.94 5.53 -27.85
CA GLU A 672 -7.65 6.80 -27.83
C GLU A 672 -8.79 6.78 -28.86
N ASN A 673 -9.91 7.45 -28.58
CA ASN A 673 -11.07 7.54 -29.47
C ASN A 673 -11.57 6.17 -29.97
N ASP A 674 -11.64 5.19 -29.07
CA ASP A 674 -12.03 3.81 -29.34
C ASP A 674 -11.13 3.06 -30.36
N GLN A 675 -9.87 3.50 -30.54
CA GLN A 675 -8.92 2.91 -31.46
C GLN A 675 -7.50 2.81 -30.89
N TRP A 676 -6.76 1.79 -31.32
CA TRP A 676 -5.34 1.64 -31.04
C TRP A 676 -4.52 2.52 -31.98
N LEU A 677 -3.65 3.37 -31.43
CA LEU A 677 -2.83 4.28 -32.22
C LEU A 677 -1.65 3.57 -32.88
N VAL A 678 -1.32 3.98 -34.11
CA VAL A 678 -0.16 3.50 -34.86
C VAL A 678 1.06 4.37 -34.57
N GLY A 679 2.24 3.76 -34.38
CA GLY A 679 3.51 4.44 -34.14
C GLY A 679 3.86 4.63 -32.66
N GLN A 680 3.12 3.98 -31.74
CA GLN A 680 3.32 4.04 -30.28
C GLN A 680 3.76 2.69 -29.68
N GLU A 681 4.10 1.72 -30.53
CA GLU A 681 4.43 0.33 -30.18
C GLU A 681 3.29 -0.40 -29.42
N GLY A 682 3.55 -1.65 -29.02
CA GLY A 682 2.57 -2.48 -28.30
C GLY A 682 1.74 -3.43 -29.17
N LEU A 683 0.95 -4.27 -28.52
CA LEU A 683 0.12 -5.29 -29.19
C LEU A 683 -0.97 -4.69 -30.09
N GLY A 684 -1.58 -3.57 -29.65
CA GLY A 684 -2.64 -2.87 -30.37
C GLY A 684 -2.18 -2.33 -31.71
N GLU A 685 -0.97 -1.76 -31.79
CA GLU A 685 -0.38 -1.31 -33.07
C GLU A 685 -0.22 -2.47 -34.05
N ILE A 686 0.31 -3.61 -33.59
CA ILE A 686 0.53 -4.77 -34.47
C ILE A 686 -0.81 -5.30 -34.99
N LEU A 687 -1.82 -5.35 -34.12
CA LEU A 687 -3.16 -5.78 -34.48
C LEU A 687 -3.79 -4.83 -35.52
N THR A 688 -3.67 -3.51 -35.33
CA THR A 688 -4.10 -2.50 -36.31
C THR A 688 -3.35 -2.63 -37.64
N CYS A 689 -2.03 -2.87 -37.61
CA CYS A 689 -1.23 -3.07 -38.83
C CYS A 689 -1.70 -4.30 -39.63
N LEU A 690 -1.95 -5.43 -38.97
CA LEU A 690 -2.53 -6.62 -39.61
C LEU A 690 -3.88 -6.31 -40.25
N ARG A 691 -4.74 -5.57 -39.56
CA ARG A 691 -6.06 -5.17 -40.08
C ARG A 691 -5.94 -4.30 -41.33
N MET A 692 -5.11 -3.25 -41.28
CA MET A 692 -4.90 -2.34 -42.40
C MET A 692 -4.35 -3.06 -43.63
N ASN A 693 -3.37 -3.94 -43.45
CA ASN A 693 -2.84 -4.76 -44.54
C ASN A 693 -3.93 -5.67 -45.12
N TYR A 694 -4.67 -6.34 -44.24
CA TYR A 694 -5.71 -7.28 -44.65
C TYR A 694 -6.84 -6.60 -45.42
N ASP A 695 -7.30 -5.42 -44.99
CA ASP A 695 -8.38 -4.69 -45.66
C ASP A 695 -8.03 -4.34 -47.12
N MET A 696 -6.75 -4.10 -47.43
CA MET A 696 -6.27 -3.93 -48.81
C MET A 696 -6.14 -5.27 -49.55
N LEU A 697 -5.51 -6.27 -48.92
CA LEU A 697 -5.31 -7.59 -49.52
C LEU A 697 -6.64 -8.32 -49.79
N LYS A 698 -7.67 -8.07 -48.99
CA LYS A 698 -8.99 -8.69 -49.12
C LYS A 698 -9.57 -8.53 -50.53
N GLY A 699 -9.46 -7.32 -51.07
CA GLY A 699 -9.88 -6.99 -52.43
C GLY A 699 -8.90 -7.52 -53.49
N GLN A 700 -7.60 -7.28 -53.29
CA GLN A 700 -6.56 -7.61 -54.27
C GLN A 700 -6.45 -9.11 -54.54
N MET A 701 -6.49 -9.93 -53.48
CA MET A 701 -6.35 -11.39 -53.60
C MET A 701 -7.66 -12.10 -53.98
N GLY A 702 -8.79 -11.39 -54.00
CA GLY A 702 -10.10 -11.96 -54.35
C GLY A 702 -10.83 -12.68 -53.21
N PHE A 703 -10.49 -12.43 -51.93
CA PHE A 703 -11.22 -13.02 -50.79
C PHE A 703 -12.70 -12.64 -50.73
N ASN A 704 -13.07 -11.49 -51.31
CA ASN A 704 -14.46 -11.05 -51.41
C ASN A 704 -15.27 -11.80 -52.48
N ASN A 705 -14.59 -12.42 -53.46
CA ASN A 705 -15.21 -13.09 -54.61
C ASN A 705 -14.59 -14.50 -54.83
N PRO A 706 -14.63 -15.39 -53.83
CA PRO A 706 -14.02 -16.71 -53.98
C PRO A 706 -14.81 -17.57 -54.97
N GLN A 707 -14.11 -18.44 -55.68
CA GLN A 707 -14.71 -19.41 -56.59
C GLN A 707 -15.16 -20.64 -55.81
N THR A 708 -16.44 -20.98 -55.86
CA THR A 708 -16.94 -22.19 -55.19
C THR A 708 -17.00 -23.35 -56.15
N GLU A 709 -16.50 -24.51 -55.72
CA GLU A 709 -16.55 -25.75 -56.48
C GLU A 709 -17.08 -26.88 -55.60
N THR A 710 -17.73 -27.87 -56.23
CA THR A 710 -18.11 -29.13 -55.59
C THR A 710 -17.50 -30.27 -56.38
N GLY A 711 -16.57 -30.99 -55.75
CA GLY A 711 -15.85 -32.11 -56.36
C GLY A 711 -16.27 -33.45 -55.76
N ARG A 712 -16.44 -34.48 -56.61
CA ARG A 712 -16.80 -35.85 -56.22
C ARG A 712 -15.66 -36.82 -56.53
N PHE A 713 -14.90 -37.19 -55.53
CA PHE A 713 -13.67 -37.98 -55.70
C PHE A 713 -13.90 -39.45 -55.34
N SER A 714 -13.62 -40.35 -56.29
CA SER A 714 -13.72 -41.80 -56.09
C SER A 714 -12.42 -42.37 -55.49
N LEU A 715 -12.51 -43.01 -54.33
CA LEU A 715 -11.35 -43.72 -53.79
C LEU A 715 -10.99 -44.93 -54.67
N ARG A 716 -11.97 -45.64 -55.22
CA ARG A 716 -11.69 -46.82 -56.03
C ARG A 716 -11.02 -46.49 -57.35
N SER A 717 -11.63 -45.63 -58.16
CA SER A 717 -11.22 -45.40 -59.56
C SER A 717 -10.15 -44.32 -59.71
N GLU A 718 -10.13 -43.33 -58.81
CA GLU A 718 -9.20 -42.20 -58.87
C GLU A 718 -7.99 -42.37 -57.94
N LEU A 719 -8.19 -42.78 -56.67
CA LEU A 719 -7.08 -43.01 -55.73
C LEU A 719 -6.37 -44.34 -56.00
N PHE A 720 -7.12 -45.46 -56.00
CA PHE A 720 -6.52 -46.79 -56.15
C PHE A 720 -6.40 -47.26 -57.62
N ARG A 721 -6.89 -46.47 -58.57
CA ARG A 721 -6.83 -46.77 -60.02
C ARG A 721 -7.49 -48.10 -60.42
N ILE A 722 -8.49 -48.55 -59.68
CA ILE A 722 -9.23 -49.79 -59.95
C ILE A 722 -10.42 -49.47 -60.87
N LYS A 723 -10.15 -49.38 -62.18
CA LYS A 723 -11.13 -49.20 -63.25
C LYS A 723 -10.72 -49.96 -64.52
N GLY A 724 -11.68 -50.36 -65.35
CA GLY A 724 -11.43 -50.96 -66.66
C GLY A 724 -10.88 -49.96 -67.67
N SER A 725 -10.34 -50.45 -68.79
CA SER A 725 -9.77 -49.62 -69.86
C SER A 725 -10.80 -48.71 -70.55
N ASP A 726 -12.09 -49.04 -70.46
CA ASP A 726 -13.23 -48.25 -70.92
C ASP A 726 -13.82 -47.32 -69.83
N GLY A 727 -13.16 -47.24 -68.67
CA GLY A 727 -13.60 -46.48 -67.50
C GLY A 727 -14.67 -47.17 -66.65
N LYS A 728 -15.12 -48.39 -67.01
CA LYS A 728 -16.16 -49.11 -66.26
C LYS A 728 -15.57 -50.13 -65.28
N THR A 729 -16.29 -50.40 -64.20
CA THR A 729 -15.94 -51.46 -63.24
C THR A 729 -16.66 -52.77 -63.59
N GLY A 730 -16.10 -53.90 -63.13
CA GLY A 730 -16.62 -55.23 -63.42
C GLY A 730 -16.14 -56.26 -62.40
N PRO A 731 -16.52 -57.55 -62.51
CA PRO A 731 -16.30 -58.53 -61.45
C PRO A 731 -14.84 -58.70 -61.00
N GLN A 732 -13.89 -58.66 -61.94
CA GLN A 732 -12.45 -58.73 -61.60
C GLN A 732 -12.00 -57.50 -60.80
N ASN A 733 -12.43 -56.30 -61.22
CA ASN A 733 -12.16 -55.06 -60.50
C ASN A 733 -12.81 -55.06 -59.10
N ASP A 734 -13.95 -55.73 -58.93
CA ASP A 734 -14.63 -55.83 -57.63
C ASP A 734 -13.83 -56.69 -56.65
N GLN A 735 -13.24 -57.79 -57.11
CA GLN A 735 -12.36 -58.62 -56.28
C GLN A 735 -11.10 -57.85 -55.84
N VAL A 736 -10.49 -57.08 -56.75
CA VAL A 736 -9.35 -56.23 -56.41
C VAL A 736 -9.76 -55.17 -55.39
N TRP A 737 -10.91 -54.54 -55.56
CA TRP A 737 -11.43 -53.55 -54.62
C TRP A 737 -11.68 -54.14 -53.22
N GLN A 738 -12.30 -55.32 -53.16
CA GLN A 738 -12.49 -56.06 -51.91
C GLN A 738 -11.17 -56.33 -51.21
N GLN A 739 -10.17 -56.83 -51.94
CA GLN A 739 -8.85 -57.09 -51.38
C GLN A 739 -8.17 -55.81 -50.88
N THR A 740 -8.32 -54.69 -51.61
CA THR A 740 -7.79 -53.39 -51.17
C THR A 740 -8.42 -52.95 -49.85
N LEU A 741 -9.74 -53.11 -49.68
CA LEU A 741 -10.39 -52.78 -48.40
C LEU A 741 -9.94 -53.71 -47.28
N MET A 742 -9.81 -55.02 -47.53
CA MET A 742 -9.28 -55.98 -46.54
C MET A 742 -7.85 -55.63 -46.10
N ASN A 743 -6.99 -55.21 -47.03
CA ASN A 743 -5.61 -54.80 -46.71
C ASN A 743 -5.54 -53.53 -45.85
N ASN A 744 -6.60 -52.72 -45.85
CA ASN A 744 -6.72 -51.51 -45.03
C ASN A 744 -7.53 -51.76 -43.73
N GLN A 745 -7.93 -53.01 -43.44
CA GLN A 745 -8.59 -53.34 -42.18
C GLN A 745 -7.57 -53.40 -41.03
N VAL A 746 -7.97 -52.85 -39.89
CA VAL A 746 -7.24 -52.95 -38.63
C VAL A 746 -8.12 -53.66 -37.60
N ALA A 747 -7.51 -54.57 -36.83
CA ALA A 747 -8.21 -55.30 -35.78
C ALA A 747 -8.60 -54.40 -34.60
N ASP A 748 -7.85 -53.32 -34.37
CA ASP A 748 -8.12 -52.36 -33.29
C ASP A 748 -7.74 -50.94 -33.67
N LEU A 749 -8.73 -50.06 -33.74
CA LEU A 749 -8.56 -48.62 -33.98
C LEU A 749 -7.80 -47.93 -32.84
N TRP A 750 -7.77 -48.48 -31.61
CA TRP A 750 -6.95 -47.93 -30.53
C TRP A 750 -5.45 -48.08 -30.77
N ALA A 751 -5.04 -49.00 -31.65
CA ALA A 751 -3.65 -49.15 -32.07
C ALA A 751 -3.24 -48.10 -33.13
N VAL A 752 -4.20 -47.34 -33.68
CA VAL A 752 -3.96 -46.31 -34.68
C VAL A 752 -3.70 -44.96 -33.98
N PRO A 753 -2.47 -44.41 -34.04
CA PRO A 753 -2.12 -43.18 -33.32
C PRO A 753 -3.01 -41.99 -33.70
N GLU A 754 -3.35 -41.87 -34.98
CA GLU A 754 -4.18 -40.81 -35.53
C GLU A 754 -5.61 -40.85 -34.94
N PHE A 755 -6.18 -42.03 -34.73
CA PHE A 755 -7.50 -42.19 -34.11
C PHE A 755 -7.48 -41.70 -32.66
N HIS A 756 -6.52 -42.18 -31.86
CA HIS A 756 -6.40 -41.82 -30.45
C HIS A 756 -6.14 -40.32 -30.24
N LYS A 757 -5.28 -39.71 -31.08
CA LYS A 757 -4.87 -38.32 -30.92
C LYS A 757 -5.94 -37.33 -31.40
N PHE A 758 -6.53 -37.57 -32.57
CA PHE A 758 -7.32 -36.56 -33.27
C PHE A 758 -8.82 -36.84 -33.31
N CYS A 759 -9.29 -38.08 -33.08
CA CYS A 759 -10.71 -38.40 -33.17
C CYS A 759 -11.42 -38.31 -31.81
N ARG A 760 -12.66 -37.83 -31.80
CA ARG A 760 -13.57 -38.03 -30.67
C ARG A 760 -13.98 -39.50 -30.64
N THR A 761 -13.75 -40.14 -29.51
CA THR A 761 -13.94 -41.58 -29.35
C THR A 761 -15.43 -41.92 -29.34
N PHE A 762 -15.85 -42.88 -30.18
CA PHE A 762 -17.24 -43.36 -30.21
C PHE A 762 -17.52 -44.46 -29.17
N ALA A 763 -16.47 -45.07 -28.60
CA ALA A 763 -16.54 -46.06 -27.54
C ALA A 763 -15.40 -45.81 -26.53
N PRO A 764 -15.54 -46.20 -25.24
CA PRO A 764 -14.42 -46.15 -24.29
C PRO A 764 -13.43 -47.29 -24.54
N ARG A 765 -12.16 -47.12 -24.14
CA ARG A 765 -11.13 -48.16 -24.31
C ARG A 765 -11.44 -49.46 -23.55
N SER A 766 -12.25 -49.37 -22.48
CA SER A 766 -12.75 -50.52 -21.74
C SER A 766 -13.71 -51.40 -22.54
N ALA A 767 -14.26 -50.92 -23.66
CA ALA A 767 -15.11 -51.71 -24.55
C ALA A 767 -14.32 -52.74 -25.39
N GLY A 768 -13.00 -52.79 -25.23
CA GLY A 768 -12.12 -53.72 -25.96
C GLY A 768 -11.79 -53.25 -27.37
N PRO A 769 -11.12 -54.11 -28.16
CA PRO A 769 -10.68 -53.80 -29.52
C PRO A 769 -11.83 -53.33 -30.41
N GLN A 770 -11.61 -52.26 -31.17
CA GLN A 770 -12.59 -51.72 -32.10
C GLN A 770 -12.10 -51.90 -33.53
N PRO A 771 -12.55 -52.92 -34.28
CA PRO A 771 -12.07 -53.12 -35.64
C PRO A 771 -12.63 -52.07 -36.61
N GLY A 772 -11.90 -51.78 -37.68
CA GLY A 772 -12.28 -50.78 -38.67
C GLY A 772 -11.44 -50.82 -39.93
N ILE A 773 -11.77 -49.97 -40.91
CA ILE A 773 -10.97 -49.73 -42.12
C ILE A 773 -10.28 -48.37 -41.98
N VAL A 774 -8.97 -48.32 -42.25
CA VAL A 774 -8.15 -47.10 -42.20
C VAL A 774 -7.45 -46.92 -43.53
N ILE A 775 -7.82 -45.89 -44.28
CA ILE A 775 -7.26 -45.58 -45.60
C ILE A 775 -6.47 -44.27 -45.52
N PRO A 776 -5.13 -44.31 -45.51
CA PRO A 776 -4.30 -43.12 -45.66
C PRO A 776 -4.15 -42.74 -47.13
N PHE A 777 -4.20 -41.44 -47.45
CA PHE A 777 -3.97 -40.95 -48.81
C PHE A 777 -3.46 -39.51 -48.82
N GLY A 778 -2.70 -39.15 -49.87
CA GLY A 778 -2.29 -37.76 -50.13
C GLY A 778 -3.18 -37.11 -51.18
N THR A 779 -3.14 -35.79 -51.26
CA THR A 779 -3.88 -35.00 -52.25
C THR A 779 -2.98 -33.90 -52.82
N GLU A 780 -3.20 -33.51 -54.08
CA GLU A 780 -2.37 -32.53 -54.78
C GLU A 780 -3.23 -31.64 -55.70
N ILE A 781 -2.80 -30.38 -55.87
CA ILE A 781 -3.37 -29.44 -56.86
C ILE A 781 -2.24 -29.08 -57.83
N VAL A 782 -2.04 -29.95 -58.82
CA VAL A 782 -0.96 -29.82 -59.80
C VAL A 782 -1.53 -30.05 -61.19
N PHE A 783 -1.14 -29.18 -62.14
CA PHE A 783 -1.59 -29.28 -63.52
C PHE A 783 -1.30 -30.66 -64.12
N GLY A 784 -2.30 -31.26 -64.77
CA GLY A 784 -2.18 -32.56 -65.43
C GLY A 784 -2.21 -33.77 -64.49
N LYS A 785 -2.47 -33.58 -63.19
CA LYS A 785 -2.73 -34.66 -62.23
C LYS A 785 -4.18 -34.62 -61.74
N ASN A 786 -4.69 -35.77 -61.29
CA ASN A 786 -5.94 -35.83 -60.53
C ASN A 786 -5.70 -35.43 -59.07
N PHE A 787 -6.80 -35.29 -58.32
CA PHE A 787 -6.79 -34.90 -56.90
C PHE A 787 -5.88 -35.75 -56.01
N PHE A 788 -5.67 -37.02 -56.34
CA PHE A 788 -4.84 -37.95 -55.57
C PHE A 788 -3.38 -38.04 -56.07
N GLY A 789 -2.96 -37.18 -57.00
CA GLY A 789 -1.58 -37.06 -57.48
C GLY A 789 -1.19 -37.98 -58.64
N TRP A 790 -2.13 -38.69 -59.25
CA TRP A 790 -1.89 -39.51 -60.43
C TRP A 790 -2.01 -38.69 -61.73
N PRO A 791 -1.37 -39.10 -62.85
CA PRO A 791 -1.62 -38.48 -64.15
C PRO A 791 -3.11 -38.45 -64.49
N LEU A 792 -3.60 -37.31 -64.95
CA LEU A 792 -5.02 -37.08 -65.22
C LEU A 792 -5.53 -38.03 -66.31
N SER A 793 -6.65 -38.70 -66.06
CA SER A 793 -7.30 -39.63 -66.98
C SER A 793 -8.81 -39.39 -67.05
N GLY A 794 -9.49 -40.00 -68.03
CA GLY A 794 -10.94 -39.84 -68.20
C GLY A 794 -11.72 -40.23 -66.95
N GLY A 795 -12.66 -39.36 -66.54
CA GLY A 795 -13.49 -39.53 -65.35
C GLY A 795 -12.84 -39.14 -64.03
N ASP A 796 -11.60 -38.64 -64.05
CA ASP A 796 -10.93 -38.10 -62.86
C ASP A 796 -11.32 -36.65 -62.58
N HIS A 797 -11.22 -36.26 -61.32
CA HIS A 797 -11.42 -34.89 -60.86
C HIS A 797 -10.07 -34.27 -60.44
N ALA A 798 -9.93 -32.96 -60.68
CA ALA A 798 -8.76 -32.18 -60.32
C ALA A 798 -9.19 -30.73 -60.02
N TYR A 799 -8.53 -30.10 -59.06
CA TYR A 799 -8.69 -28.68 -58.80
C TYR A 799 -7.76 -27.84 -59.67
N ASP A 800 -8.14 -26.59 -59.93
CA ASP A 800 -7.37 -25.67 -60.75
C ASP A 800 -6.18 -25.06 -59.98
N PRO A 801 -4.92 -25.29 -60.42
CA PRO A 801 -3.73 -24.72 -59.79
C PRO A 801 -3.54 -23.22 -60.05
N THR A 802 -4.41 -22.57 -60.85
CA THR A 802 -4.41 -21.10 -60.99
C THR A 802 -4.96 -20.39 -59.77
N ASN A 803 -5.66 -21.10 -58.88
CA ASN A 803 -6.05 -20.58 -57.57
C ASN A 803 -4.95 -20.86 -56.54
N PHE A 804 -4.42 -19.83 -55.88
CA PHE A 804 -3.33 -20.02 -54.94
C PHE A 804 -3.70 -20.91 -53.74
N ALA A 805 -4.97 -20.84 -53.34
CA ALA A 805 -5.51 -21.65 -52.24
C ALA A 805 -6.91 -22.15 -52.59
N THR A 806 -7.10 -23.47 -52.49
CA THR A 806 -8.41 -24.11 -52.52
C THR A 806 -8.69 -24.71 -51.15
N LYS A 807 -9.68 -24.14 -50.43
CA LYS A 807 -9.97 -24.48 -49.04
C LYS A 807 -11.27 -25.25 -48.90
N VAL A 808 -11.30 -26.17 -47.94
CA VAL A 808 -12.48 -26.96 -47.60
C VAL A 808 -13.51 -26.03 -46.97
N ARG A 809 -14.75 -26.08 -47.43
CA ARG A 809 -15.91 -25.51 -46.74
C ARG A 809 -16.60 -26.57 -45.91
N SER A 810 -16.88 -27.70 -46.54
CA SER A 810 -17.54 -28.84 -45.93
C SER A 810 -17.19 -30.12 -46.67
N VAL A 811 -17.35 -31.26 -45.99
CA VAL A 811 -17.08 -32.59 -46.54
C VAL A 811 -18.29 -33.49 -46.38
N GLY A 812 -18.57 -34.26 -47.42
CA GLY A 812 -19.55 -35.35 -47.42
C GLY A 812 -18.90 -36.65 -47.85
N MET A 813 -19.57 -37.76 -47.59
CA MET A 813 -19.11 -39.08 -48.04
C MET A 813 -20.30 -39.96 -48.43
N TRP A 814 -20.07 -40.79 -49.45
CA TRP A 814 -21.05 -41.71 -49.98
C TRP A 814 -20.47 -43.11 -50.21
N PHE A 815 -21.23 -44.13 -49.86
CA PHE A 815 -20.93 -45.53 -50.15
C PHE A 815 -21.82 -46.03 -51.27
N ASP A 816 -21.21 -46.29 -52.42
CA ASP A 816 -21.87 -46.84 -53.59
C ASP A 816 -22.02 -48.36 -53.42
N GLY A 817 -23.22 -48.92 -53.62
CA GLY A 817 -23.50 -50.35 -53.48
C GLY A 817 -23.54 -50.86 -52.03
N TYR A 818 -23.76 -49.97 -51.06
CA TYR A 818 -23.93 -50.33 -49.66
C TYR A 818 -25.26 -51.09 -49.43
N ASN A 819 -25.23 -52.20 -48.68
CA ASN A 819 -26.43 -52.98 -48.39
C ASN A 819 -27.00 -52.65 -47.01
N ASN A 820 -27.91 -51.68 -46.94
CA ASN A 820 -28.61 -51.26 -45.72
C ASN A 820 -29.66 -52.27 -45.21
N GLY A 821 -29.95 -53.34 -45.96
CA GLY A 821 -30.76 -54.45 -45.46
C GLY A 821 -30.01 -55.37 -44.49
N LEU A 822 -28.67 -55.37 -44.57
CA LEU A 822 -27.78 -56.20 -43.73
C LEU A 822 -26.91 -55.39 -42.77
N MET A 823 -26.78 -54.09 -43.02
CA MET A 823 -25.96 -53.15 -42.24
C MET A 823 -26.79 -51.93 -41.82
N ALA A 824 -26.24 -51.12 -40.93
CA ALA A 824 -26.92 -49.95 -40.36
C ALA A 824 -27.30 -48.91 -41.43
N GLU A 825 -28.48 -48.29 -41.28
CA GLU A 825 -28.96 -47.23 -42.18
C GLU A 825 -28.11 -45.93 -42.11
N THR A 826 -27.39 -45.74 -41.00
CA THR A 826 -26.62 -44.51 -40.72
C THR A 826 -25.16 -44.82 -40.39
N PRO A 827 -24.38 -45.34 -41.35
CA PRO A 827 -22.96 -45.57 -41.13
C PRO A 827 -22.22 -44.24 -40.92
N ARG A 828 -21.09 -44.28 -40.21
CA ARG A 828 -20.29 -43.08 -39.90
C ARG A 828 -18.82 -43.31 -40.16
N ALA A 829 -18.09 -42.23 -40.44
CA ALA A 829 -16.64 -42.26 -40.58
C ALA A 829 -16.00 -40.97 -40.08
N TYR A 830 -14.68 -40.99 -39.98
CA TYR A 830 -13.84 -39.83 -39.71
C TYR A 830 -12.96 -39.55 -40.93
N LEU A 831 -12.80 -38.28 -41.26
CA LEU A 831 -11.76 -37.82 -42.18
C LEU A 831 -10.86 -36.86 -41.41
N VAL A 832 -9.58 -37.19 -41.31
CA VAL A 832 -8.62 -36.45 -40.48
C VAL A 832 -7.43 -36.02 -41.33
N PRO A 833 -7.13 -34.71 -41.41
CA PRO A 833 -5.87 -34.23 -41.99
C PRO A 833 -4.75 -34.43 -40.98
N THR A 834 -3.79 -35.27 -41.31
CA THR A 834 -2.66 -35.64 -40.44
C THR A 834 -1.31 -35.25 -41.03
N GLY A 835 -1.28 -34.86 -42.30
CA GLY A 835 -0.14 -34.26 -42.98
C GLY A 835 -0.20 -32.74 -42.94
N MET A 836 0.66 -32.13 -43.76
CA MET A 836 0.79 -30.68 -43.90
C MET A 836 -0.20 -30.17 -44.94
N ASP A 837 -0.84 -29.04 -44.64
CA ASP A 837 -1.60 -28.29 -45.62
C ASP A 837 -0.62 -27.60 -46.56
N VAL A 838 -0.86 -27.68 -47.86
CA VAL A 838 -0.03 -27.07 -48.89
C VAL A 838 -0.85 -26.02 -49.62
N MET A 839 -0.27 -24.85 -49.86
CA MET A 839 -0.89 -23.77 -50.64
C MET A 839 0.18 -23.12 -51.51
N LEU A 840 -0.21 -22.62 -52.68
CA LEU A 840 0.68 -21.88 -53.57
C LEU A 840 0.90 -20.48 -53.02
N VAL A 841 2.07 -19.92 -53.26
CA VAL A 841 2.37 -18.52 -52.94
C VAL A 841 1.60 -17.63 -53.93
N PRO A 842 0.75 -16.70 -53.45
CA PRO A 842 -0.24 -16.00 -54.29
C PRO A 842 0.36 -15.10 -55.38
N ASN A 843 1.64 -14.73 -55.28
CA ASN A 843 2.35 -13.88 -56.24
C ASN A 843 3.50 -14.62 -56.96
N SER A 844 3.56 -15.95 -56.86
CA SER A 844 4.62 -16.72 -57.53
C SER A 844 4.25 -17.12 -58.96
N PHE A 845 5.06 -16.68 -59.92
CA PHE A 845 4.98 -17.14 -61.32
C PHE A 845 5.50 -18.57 -61.53
N LEU A 846 6.25 -19.09 -60.56
CA LEU A 846 6.85 -20.43 -60.61
C LEU A 846 6.01 -21.48 -59.88
N LEU A 847 4.83 -21.09 -59.37
CA LEU A 847 3.96 -21.94 -58.56
C LEU A 847 4.68 -22.46 -57.30
N ASP A 848 5.47 -21.58 -56.66
CA ASP A 848 6.10 -21.89 -55.38
C ASP A 848 5.02 -22.25 -54.34
N THR A 849 5.33 -23.20 -53.47
CA THR A 849 4.41 -23.66 -52.42
C THR A 849 4.92 -23.32 -51.03
N ARG A 850 3.99 -23.17 -50.09
CA ARG A 850 4.25 -23.16 -48.64
C ARG A 850 3.51 -24.32 -47.99
N GLU A 851 4.18 -24.97 -47.06
CA GLU A 851 3.66 -26.08 -46.29
C GLU A 851 3.38 -25.64 -44.85
N TRP A 852 2.29 -26.14 -44.30
CA TRP A 852 1.78 -25.78 -42.97
C TRP A 852 1.52 -27.04 -42.17
N MET A 853 2.33 -27.27 -41.14
CA MET A 853 1.94 -28.18 -40.08
C MET A 853 0.87 -27.49 -39.25
N ILE A 854 -0.29 -28.12 -39.08
CA ILE A 854 -1.41 -27.51 -38.36
C ILE A 854 -1.78 -28.35 -37.17
N VAL A 855 -1.71 -27.73 -36.00
CA VAL A 855 -2.36 -28.23 -34.79
C VAL A 855 -3.62 -27.40 -34.55
N ASP A 856 -4.79 -27.96 -34.86
CA ASP A 856 -6.08 -27.31 -34.58
C ASP A 856 -6.31 -27.27 -33.07
N GLN A 857 -6.03 -26.12 -32.46
CA GLN A 857 -6.23 -25.87 -31.03
C GLN A 857 -7.58 -25.23 -30.78
N LYS A 858 -8.25 -25.65 -29.70
CA LYS A 858 -9.43 -24.94 -29.20
C LYS A 858 -8.97 -23.53 -28.80
N ILE A 859 -9.53 -22.51 -29.42
CA ILE A 859 -9.45 -21.15 -28.88
C ILE A 859 -10.57 -21.01 -27.87
N PRO A 860 -10.26 -20.81 -26.58
CA PRO A 860 -11.29 -20.49 -25.60
C PRO A 860 -11.99 -19.17 -25.97
N ILE A 861 -13.16 -18.95 -25.42
CA ILE A 861 -13.88 -17.69 -25.54
C ILE A 861 -13.38 -16.77 -24.42
N PRO A 862 -12.86 -15.57 -24.74
CA PRO A 862 -12.55 -14.60 -23.72
C PRO A 862 -13.87 -14.09 -23.12
N MET A 863 -14.10 -14.38 -21.84
CA MET A 863 -15.27 -13.92 -21.09
C MET A 863 -15.09 -12.45 -20.70
N PRO A 864 -16.14 -11.61 -20.75
CA PRO A 864 -16.06 -10.22 -20.32
C PRO A 864 -15.66 -10.11 -18.85
N VAL A 865 -14.67 -9.27 -18.55
CA VAL A 865 -14.27 -8.98 -17.17
C VAL A 865 -15.30 -8.07 -16.49
N GLN A 866 -15.75 -8.43 -15.29
CA GLN A 866 -16.66 -7.62 -14.47
C GLN A 866 -15.92 -6.89 -13.35
N GLY A 867 -16.49 -5.80 -12.83
CA GLY A 867 -15.89 -5.05 -11.72
C GLY A 867 -15.69 -5.85 -10.43
N SER A 868 -16.55 -6.85 -10.16
CA SER A 868 -16.40 -7.78 -9.05
C SER A 868 -15.15 -8.67 -9.18
N ASP A 869 -14.78 -9.02 -10.41
CA ASP A 869 -13.64 -9.91 -10.68
C ASP A 869 -12.31 -9.21 -10.37
N MET A 870 -12.26 -7.91 -10.62
CA MET A 870 -11.07 -7.08 -10.41
C MET A 870 -10.71 -6.96 -8.92
N THR A 871 -11.73 -6.96 -8.05
CA THR A 871 -11.57 -6.87 -6.60
C THR A 871 -11.50 -8.22 -5.90
N ASN A 872 -11.86 -9.33 -6.56
CA ASN A 872 -11.80 -10.68 -6.00
C ASN A 872 -10.34 -11.22 -5.95
N PRO A 873 -9.76 -11.52 -4.79
CA PRO A 873 -8.40 -12.07 -4.68
C PRO A 873 -8.22 -13.44 -5.34
N GLU A 874 -9.29 -14.25 -5.40
CA GLU A 874 -9.25 -15.61 -5.94
C GLU A 874 -9.39 -15.66 -7.47
N TRP A 875 -9.74 -14.52 -8.09
CA TRP A 875 -9.96 -14.47 -9.53
C TRP A 875 -8.64 -14.36 -10.30
N ILE A 876 -8.39 -15.35 -11.15
CA ILE A 876 -7.19 -15.47 -11.99
C ILE A 876 -7.60 -15.28 -13.46
N PRO A 877 -7.25 -14.14 -14.11
CA PRO A 877 -7.69 -13.84 -15.47
C PRO A 877 -7.39 -14.96 -16.47
N SER A 878 -6.21 -15.57 -16.44
CA SER A 878 -5.82 -16.61 -17.40
C SER A 878 -6.60 -17.93 -17.26
N LEU A 879 -7.34 -18.13 -16.16
CA LEU A 879 -8.14 -19.32 -15.91
C LEU A 879 -9.64 -18.99 -15.95
N ASP A 880 -10.05 -17.95 -15.25
CA ASP A 880 -11.45 -17.61 -15.01
C ASP A 880 -12.06 -16.74 -16.10
N SER A 881 -11.23 -16.10 -16.94
CA SER A 881 -11.71 -15.35 -18.12
C SER A 881 -11.74 -16.18 -19.40
N LEU A 882 -11.49 -17.50 -19.32
CA LEU A 882 -11.48 -18.41 -20.46
C LEU A 882 -12.41 -19.61 -20.22
N ASP A 883 -13.12 -20.07 -21.25
CA ASP A 883 -13.98 -21.27 -21.20
C ASP A 883 -13.20 -22.60 -21.39
N GLY A 884 -11.91 -22.63 -21.04
CA GLY A 884 -11.03 -23.80 -21.17
C GLY A 884 -9.56 -23.47 -21.45
N PHE A 885 -8.78 -24.50 -21.76
CA PHE A 885 -7.33 -24.36 -21.99
C PHE A 885 -7.00 -24.08 -23.47
N MET A 886 -6.10 -23.11 -23.70
CA MET A 886 -5.57 -22.73 -25.03
C MET A 886 -4.78 -23.84 -25.74
N THR A 887 -4.27 -24.84 -25.01
CA THR A 887 -3.39 -25.89 -25.56
C THR A 887 -4.15 -27.16 -25.98
N GLN A 888 -5.48 -27.20 -25.81
CA GLN A 888 -6.26 -28.40 -26.07
C GLN A 888 -6.48 -28.61 -27.58
N ILE A 889 -6.08 -29.77 -28.10
CA ILE A 889 -6.36 -30.15 -29.50
C ILE A 889 -7.86 -30.33 -29.70
N ARG A 890 -8.39 -29.70 -30.73
CA ARG A 890 -9.77 -29.80 -31.17
C ARG A 890 -9.96 -31.13 -31.93
N ARG A 891 -10.53 -32.14 -31.25
CA ARG A 891 -10.76 -33.46 -31.87
C ARG A 891 -11.90 -33.44 -32.92
N TYR A 892 -11.79 -34.26 -33.95
CA TYR A 892 -12.77 -34.44 -35.03
C TYR A 892 -13.88 -35.42 -34.63
N SER A 893 -15.12 -35.08 -34.95
CA SER A 893 -16.26 -35.97 -34.73
C SER A 893 -16.47 -36.87 -35.95
N SER A 894 -17.09 -38.04 -35.77
CA SER A 894 -17.54 -38.84 -36.91
C SER A 894 -18.74 -38.19 -37.57
N PHE A 895 -18.76 -38.16 -38.90
CA PHE A 895 -19.90 -37.69 -39.68
C PHE A 895 -20.59 -38.83 -40.43
N ARG A 896 -21.83 -38.59 -40.87
CA ARG A 896 -22.65 -39.60 -41.54
C ARG A 896 -22.11 -39.87 -42.95
N ALA A 897 -21.97 -41.14 -43.28
CA ALA A 897 -21.85 -41.60 -44.65
C ALA A 897 -23.25 -41.87 -45.21
N PHE A 898 -23.53 -41.36 -46.40
CA PHE A 898 -24.77 -41.66 -47.12
C PHE A 898 -24.56 -42.83 -48.08
N HIS A 899 -25.65 -43.40 -48.59
CA HIS A 899 -25.59 -44.60 -49.43
C HIS A 899 -26.79 -44.72 -50.37
N ASP A 900 -26.63 -45.54 -51.42
CA ASP A 900 -27.68 -45.96 -52.33
C ASP A 900 -27.43 -47.35 -52.93
N MET A 901 -28.44 -47.86 -53.64
CA MET A 901 -28.31 -48.86 -54.71
C MET A 901 -28.15 -48.19 -56.09
N GLY A 902 -27.33 -47.14 -56.19
CA GLY A 902 -26.90 -46.54 -57.47
C GLY A 902 -27.66 -45.31 -57.99
N TYR A 903 -28.51 -44.65 -57.20
CA TYR A 903 -29.05 -43.31 -57.52
C TYR A 903 -28.73 -42.30 -56.41
N PHE A 904 -27.88 -41.34 -56.75
CA PHE A 904 -27.35 -40.31 -55.85
C PHE A 904 -28.11 -38.98 -56.03
N ASP A 905 -28.50 -38.37 -54.92
CA ASP A 905 -29.03 -37.00 -54.89
C ASP A 905 -28.38 -36.21 -53.75
N GLU A 906 -27.62 -35.18 -54.13
CA GLU A 906 -26.87 -34.31 -53.20
C GLU A 906 -27.79 -33.55 -52.24
N ALA A 907 -29.03 -33.27 -52.64
CA ALA A 907 -30.00 -32.58 -51.79
C ALA A 907 -30.39 -33.39 -50.54
N ASN A 908 -30.14 -34.72 -50.56
CA ASN A 908 -30.40 -35.61 -49.44
C ASN A 908 -29.21 -35.75 -48.49
N MET A 909 -28.07 -35.13 -48.80
CA MET A 909 -26.86 -35.19 -47.97
C MET A 909 -26.79 -34.03 -46.98
N THR A 910 -26.21 -34.32 -45.82
CA THR A 910 -25.73 -33.32 -44.87
C THR A 910 -24.21 -33.34 -44.83
N PHE A 911 -23.59 -32.19 -44.93
CA PHE A 911 -22.13 -32.06 -44.93
C PHE A 911 -21.58 -31.74 -43.54
N ASP A 912 -20.38 -32.22 -43.25
CA ASP A 912 -19.61 -31.87 -42.07
C ASP A 912 -18.71 -30.67 -42.37
N SER A 913 -18.82 -29.61 -41.57
CA SER A 913 -18.05 -28.37 -41.74
C SER A 913 -16.85 -28.27 -40.81
N ARG A 914 -16.45 -29.36 -40.15
CA ARG A 914 -15.36 -29.34 -39.14
C ARG A 914 -14.00 -29.02 -39.74
N LEU A 915 -13.81 -29.34 -41.01
CA LEU A 915 -12.59 -29.08 -41.77
C LEU A 915 -12.58 -27.72 -42.46
N VAL A 916 -13.55 -26.84 -42.16
CA VAL A 916 -13.66 -25.52 -42.79
C VAL A 916 -12.33 -24.75 -42.71
N GLY A 917 -11.90 -24.15 -43.81
CA GLY A 917 -10.68 -23.36 -43.93
C GLY A 917 -9.41 -24.15 -44.17
N ARG A 918 -9.40 -25.48 -43.96
CA ARG A 918 -8.23 -26.32 -44.24
C ARG A 918 -7.95 -26.38 -45.74
N SER A 919 -6.68 -26.49 -46.12
CA SER A 919 -6.31 -26.69 -47.53
C SER A 919 -6.78 -28.07 -47.98
N VAL A 920 -7.36 -28.11 -49.17
CA VAL A 920 -7.73 -29.37 -49.83
C VAL A 920 -6.49 -30.12 -50.29
N TRP A 921 -5.41 -29.39 -50.61
CA TRP A 921 -4.08 -29.96 -50.82
C TRP A 921 -3.44 -30.24 -49.46
N ASN A 922 -3.44 -31.52 -49.06
CA ASN A 922 -2.77 -31.98 -47.85
C ASN A 922 -1.91 -33.21 -48.14
N SER A 923 -0.74 -33.28 -47.52
CA SER A 923 0.23 -34.36 -47.75
C SER A 923 -0.23 -35.72 -47.20
N LYS A 924 -1.16 -35.75 -46.23
CA LYS A 924 -1.73 -36.98 -45.67
C LYS A 924 -3.09 -36.78 -45.00
N TRP A 925 -4.13 -37.30 -45.62
CA TRP A 925 -5.43 -37.58 -45.02
C TRP A 925 -5.47 -39.01 -44.47
N VAL A 926 -6.29 -39.22 -43.45
CA VAL A 926 -6.65 -40.54 -42.93
C VAL A 926 -8.17 -40.64 -42.85
N LEU A 927 -8.74 -41.52 -43.66
CA LEU A 927 -10.15 -41.92 -43.59
C LEU A 927 -10.28 -43.13 -42.67
N ILE A 928 -11.18 -43.06 -41.70
CA ILE A 928 -11.45 -44.15 -40.73
C ILE A 928 -12.93 -44.50 -40.77
N ILE A 929 -13.25 -45.75 -41.13
CA ILE A 929 -14.61 -46.31 -41.11
C ILE A 929 -14.67 -47.34 -39.97
N PRO A 930 -15.28 -47.02 -38.83
CA PRO A 930 -15.34 -47.96 -37.70
C PRO A 930 -16.40 -49.05 -37.95
N GLY A 931 -16.03 -50.32 -37.73
CA GLY A 931 -16.93 -51.46 -37.92
C GLY A 931 -18.16 -51.41 -37.01
N GLY A 932 -18.01 -50.87 -35.79
CA GLY A 932 -19.13 -50.69 -34.86
C GLY A 932 -20.19 -49.69 -35.31
N THR A 933 -19.94 -48.92 -36.38
CA THR A 933 -20.96 -48.05 -36.99
C THR A 933 -21.75 -48.74 -38.11
N LEU A 934 -21.27 -49.90 -38.56
CA LEU A 934 -21.84 -50.66 -39.67
C LEU A 934 -22.83 -51.73 -39.18
N HIS A 935 -22.54 -52.35 -38.04
CA HIS A 935 -23.37 -53.40 -37.44
C HIS A 935 -23.06 -53.58 -35.94
N TYR A 936 -23.95 -54.22 -35.18
CA TYR A 936 -23.73 -54.48 -33.73
C TYR A 936 -22.53 -55.41 -33.49
N ASP A 937 -22.31 -56.36 -34.40
CA ASP A 937 -21.08 -57.14 -34.53
C ASP A 937 -20.16 -56.42 -35.53
N PRO A 938 -19.09 -55.76 -35.07
CA PRO A 938 -18.21 -54.98 -35.93
C PRO A 938 -17.52 -55.79 -37.01
N ASN A 939 -17.18 -57.06 -36.76
CA ASN A 939 -16.46 -57.90 -37.73
C ASN A 939 -17.40 -58.31 -38.86
N TYR A 940 -18.64 -58.73 -38.52
CA TYR A 940 -19.67 -59.01 -39.51
C TYR A 940 -19.98 -57.77 -40.36
N GLY A 941 -20.13 -56.60 -39.72
CA GLY A 941 -20.37 -55.34 -40.43
C GLY A 941 -19.27 -55.00 -41.43
N LEU A 942 -18.01 -55.20 -41.06
CA LEU A 942 -16.86 -54.98 -41.95
C LEU A 942 -16.80 -55.99 -43.09
N GLU A 943 -17.05 -57.27 -42.83
CA GLU A 943 -17.09 -58.31 -43.85
C GLU A 943 -18.16 -58.00 -44.91
N MET A 944 -19.39 -57.71 -44.46
CA MET A 944 -20.48 -57.36 -45.36
C MET A 944 -20.20 -56.07 -46.13
N PHE A 945 -19.63 -55.05 -45.47
CA PHE A 945 -19.24 -53.80 -46.12
C PHE A 945 -18.26 -54.04 -47.26
N VAL A 946 -17.20 -54.81 -47.01
CA VAL A 946 -16.22 -55.15 -48.04
C VAL A 946 -16.88 -55.88 -49.21
N GLN A 947 -17.75 -56.86 -48.94
CA GLN A 947 -18.39 -57.65 -49.98
C GLN A 947 -19.32 -56.81 -50.88
N THR A 948 -20.07 -55.88 -50.30
CA THR A 948 -21.14 -55.16 -51.02
C THR A 948 -20.68 -53.84 -51.63
N VAL A 949 -19.87 -53.05 -50.91
CA VAL A 949 -19.51 -51.68 -51.32
C VAL A 949 -18.70 -51.69 -52.61
N LYS A 950 -19.21 -50.98 -53.62
CA LYS A 950 -18.62 -50.83 -54.94
C LYS A 950 -17.69 -49.65 -55.04
N ASP A 951 -17.86 -48.61 -54.24
CA ASP A 951 -16.97 -47.45 -54.19
C ASP A 951 -17.20 -46.63 -52.91
N ILE A 952 -16.17 -45.87 -52.50
CA ILE A 952 -16.26 -44.84 -51.47
C ILE A 952 -15.98 -43.51 -52.15
N LYS A 953 -16.94 -42.58 -52.08
CA LYS A 953 -16.84 -41.28 -52.76
C LYS A 953 -16.80 -40.16 -51.73
N LEU A 954 -15.81 -39.29 -51.82
CA LEU A 954 -15.67 -38.10 -51.00
C LEU A 954 -16.21 -36.89 -51.76
N PHE A 955 -16.90 -36.01 -51.04
CA PHE A 955 -17.48 -34.79 -51.59
C PHE A 955 -16.87 -33.61 -50.86
N PHE A 956 -16.12 -32.78 -51.57
CA PHE A 956 -15.60 -31.55 -51.01
C PHE A 956 -16.37 -30.39 -51.62
N GLN A 957 -17.06 -29.64 -50.77
CA GLN A 957 -17.47 -28.28 -51.12
C GLN A 957 -16.31 -27.37 -50.75
N THR A 958 -15.85 -26.58 -51.71
CA THR A 958 -14.65 -25.75 -51.54
C THR A 958 -14.93 -24.30 -51.87
N TYR A 959 -14.04 -23.45 -51.40
CA TYR A 959 -13.91 -22.08 -51.86
C TYR A 959 -12.44 -21.83 -52.18
N ALA A 960 -12.19 -21.42 -53.42
CA ALA A 960 -10.89 -21.19 -53.97
C ALA A 960 -10.66 -19.69 -54.18
N ILE A 961 -9.42 -19.27 -53.97
CA ILE A 961 -9.01 -17.87 -54.04
C ILE A 961 -7.91 -17.76 -55.09
N SER A 962 -8.08 -16.86 -56.04
CA SER A 962 -7.20 -16.77 -57.21
C SER A 962 -5.80 -16.27 -56.85
N GLY A 963 -5.68 -15.25 -56.02
CA GLY A 963 -4.39 -14.63 -55.68
C GLY A 963 -4.26 -13.23 -56.26
N MET A 964 -3.03 -12.70 -56.31
CA MET A 964 -2.73 -11.33 -56.78
C MET A 964 -2.47 -11.26 -58.28
#